data_AF-A0A0E0D0S3-F1
#
_entry.id   AF-A0A0E0D0S3-F1
#
_cell.length_a   1.000
_cell.length_b   1.000
_cell.length_c   1.000
_cell.angle_alpha   90.00
_cell.angle_beta   90.00
_cell.angle_gamma   90.00
#
_symmetry.space_group_name_H-M   'P 1'
#
loop_
_entity.id
_entity.type
_entity.pdbx_description
1 polymer ?
#
loop_
_entity_poly.entity_id
_entity_poly.type
_entity_poly.pdbx_seq_one_letter_code
_entity_poly.pdbx_strand_id
1 'polypeptide(L)'
;MLGGRAVQHRELQGYESDKFLSYFKPCIIPLEGGFASGFKTPEEDKFETRLYICKGKRAIRVKEVPFARSSLNHDDVFILDTENKIYQFNGANSNIQERAKALEAIQHLKETYHNGVCDVAIVDDGKLQAESDSGEFWVLFGGFAPIGKKAICDDDVVLETTAPKLYSINNGQLKLEDTVLTKSILENNKCFLVDCGSDLFIWVGRLTQVEERKAASAAVEEFIATQNRPKTTRVTRVIQGYENHTFKSKFESWPVNSAAGSAGAEEGRGKVAALLKQQGVDIKGASKSSAPVDEEVPPLLEGDGKLEVYCVNGSAKTALPKEELGKFYSGDCYIVLYTYHSGDKREEFYLTYWIGKDSIPEDQEMAFQTANSIWNSLKGRPILGRIYQGKEPPQFIALFQPMVILKGGISSGYQKFVEEKGLKDETYSGDGIALFRISGTSIHNNKVLQVDAVSSNLSPTDCFVLQSGNSMFTWIGNASSYEQQQWAAKVAEFLKPGVAVKHCKEGTESSAFWFALGGKQNYTSRNATHDVVRESHLYTFSLRNGKLEVTEIFNFSQDDLLTEDMMVLDTHGEVFVWMGQCVDAKEKQKAFEIGQKYVEHAAAFESLSPDVPLYKVVEGNEPCFFRTYFSWDNTRSVIHGNSFQKKLSLLFGMRSESGSKSSGDGGPTQRASALAALSSAFNPSAQKNKA
;
A
#
# COMPACT_ATOMS: atom_id res chain seq x y z
N MET A 1 -20.87 25.38 11.00
CA MET A 1 -19.66 24.90 11.71
C MET A 1 -18.56 24.36 10.80
N LEU A 2 -18.82 23.59 9.73
CA LEU A 2 -17.76 23.03 8.87
C LEU A 2 -17.72 23.59 7.42
N GLY A 3 -18.32 24.76 7.19
CA GLY A 3 -18.32 25.41 5.87
C GLY A 3 -18.93 24.61 4.71
N GLY A 4 -19.65 23.51 4.98
CA GLY A 4 -20.18 22.62 3.95
C GLY A 4 -19.09 21.94 3.13
N ARG A 5 -17.93 21.62 3.72
CA ARG A 5 -16.81 20.93 3.04
C ARG A 5 -16.72 19.45 3.38
N ALA A 6 -17.49 18.99 4.37
CA ALA A 6 -17.46 17.60 4.81
C ALA A 6 -18.17 16.67 3.81
N VAL A 7 -17.53 15.54 3.52
CA VAL A 7 -18.19 14.38 2.91
C VAL A 7 -19.09 13.75 3.97
N GLN A 8 -20.34 13.45 3.62
CA GLN A 8 -21.30 12.86 4.55
C GLN A 8 -21.60 11.41 4.15
N HIS A 9 -21.69 10.54 5.14
CA HIS A 9 -21.96 9.12 4.97
C HIS A 9 -23.19 8.72 5.79
N ARG A 10 -24.05 7.86 5.23
CA ARG A 10 -25.14 7.20 5.93
C ARG A 10 -24.69 5.79 6.31
N GLU A 11 -24.48 5.55 7.59
CA GLU A 11 -24.02 4.27 8.14
C GLU A 11 -25.17 3.59 8.89
N LEU A 12 -25.48 2.34 8.53
CA LEU A 12 -26.49 1.54 9.19
C LEU A 12 -25.83 0.40 9.95
N GLN A 13 -26.37 0.09 11.13
CA GLN A 13 -25.88 -1.01 11.96
C GLN A 13 -25.88 -2.32 11.16
N GLY A 14 -24.74 -3.03 11.15
CA GLY A 14 -24.53 -4.28 10.41
C GLY A 14 -24.08 -4.11 8.95
N TYR A 15 -24.19 -2.91 8.39
CA TYR A 15 -23.86 -2.57 7.00
C TYR A 15 -22.97 -1.34 6.88
N GLU A 16 -22.23 -1.04 7.94
CA GLU A 16 -21.33 0.11 7.99
C GLU A 16 -20.22 -0.02 6.95
N SER A 17 -19.79 1.12 6.40
CA SER A 17 -18.67 1.17 5.47
C SER A 17 -17.36 0.77 6.15
N ASP A 18 -16.44 0.18 5.36
CA ASP A 18 -15.10 -0.18 5.85
C ASP A 18 -14.35 1.05 6.39
N LYS A 19 -14.62 2.24 5.82
CA LYS A 19 -14.09 3.51 6.31
C LYS A 19 -14.56 3.80 7.74
N PHE A 20 -15.87 3.69 8.00
CA PHE A 20 -16.41 3.89 9.34
C PHE A 20 -15.87 2.86 10.33
N LEU A 21 -15.89 1.57 9.97
CA LEU A 21 -15.39 0.49 10.82
C LEU A 21 -13.91 0.65 11.17
N SER A 22 -13.10 1.19 10.25
CA SER A 22 -11.67 1.39 10.48
C SER A 22 -11.33 2.37 11.61
N TYR A 23 -12.28 3.22 12.04
CA TYR A 23 -12.09 4.13 13.17
C TYR A 23 -12.18 3.41 14.52
N PHE A 24 -12.74 2.20 14.56
CA PHE A 24 -13.07 1.47 15.78
C PHE A 24 -12.32 0.13 15.82
N LYS A 25 -11.00 0.17 15.64
CA LYS A 25 -10.15 -1.03 15.82
C LYS A 25 -10.03 -1.35 17.33
N PRO A 26 -10.11 -2.62 17.75
CA PRO A 26 -10.16 -3.81 16.89
C PRO A 26 -11.55 -4.18 16.37
N CYS A 27 -12.64 -3.80 17.05
CA CYS A 27 -14.01 -4.18 16.66
C CYS A 27 -15.08 -3.17 17.13
N ILE A 28 -16.29 -3.33 16.57
CA ILE A 28 -17.53 -2.69 17.07
C ILE A 28 -18.43 -3.78 17.66
N ILE A 29 -18.88 -3.55 18.89
CA ILE A 29 -19.86 -4.40 19.59
C ILE A 29 -21.11 -3.55 19.87
N PRO A 30 -22.21 -3.72 19.12
CA PRO A 30 -23.46 -3.05 19.42
C PRO A 30 -24.03 -3.54 20.77
N LEU A 31 -24.44 -2.60 21.63
CA LEU A 31 -25.09 -2.91 22.91
C LEU A 31 -26.61 -2.91 22.74
N GLU A 32 -27.31 -3.84 23.41
CA GLU A 32 -28.76 -3.80 23.48
C GLU A 32 -29.27 -2.61 24.33
N GLY A 33 -30.37 -1.99 23.90
CA GLY A 33 -30.98 -0.83 24.56
C GLY A 33 -30.66 0.52 23.90
N GLY A 34 -30.98 1.63 24.57
CA GLY A 34 -30.68 2.98 24.09
C GLY A 34 -31.28 4.10 24.94
N PHE A 35 -31.18 5.35 24.48
CA PHE A 35 -31.69 6.52 25.21
C PHE A 35 -33.18 6.38 25.58
N ALA A 36 -33.99 5.79 24.69
CA ALA A 36 -35.42 5.57 24.92
C ALA A 36 -35.73 4.52 26.00
N SER A 37 -34.84 3.54 26.22
CA SER A 37 -34.97 2.59 27.33
C SER A 37 -34.45 3.15 28.65
N GLY A 38 -33.89 4.38 28.64
CA GLY A 38 -33.08 4.94 29.71
C GLY A 38 -31.76 4.17 29.80
N PHE A 39 -30.62 4.85 29.73
CA PHE A 39 -29.37 4.22 30.19
C PHE A 39 -29.60 3.88 31.67
N LYS A 40 -29.82 2.61 31.99
CA LYS A 40 -29.95 2.17 33.38
C LYS A 40 -28.64 2.55 34.09
N THR A 41 -28.74 3.11 35.28
CA THR A 41 -27.60 3.13 36.22
C THR A 41 -27.04 1.70 36.30
N PRO A 42 -25.71 1.51 36.25
CA PRO A 42 -25.14 0.17 36.38
C PRO A 42 -25.53 -0.37 37.76
N GLU A 43 -26.49 -1.30 37.78
CA GLU A 43 -26.67 -2.22 38.90
C GLU A 43 -25.41 -3.10 38.97
N GLU A 44 -25.01 -3.57 40.15
CA GLU A 44 -23.81 -4.43 40.27
C GLU A 44 -23.89 -5.59 39.25
N ASP A 45 -22.99 -5.53 38.25
CA ASP A 45 -23.03 -6.38 37.07
C ASP A 45 -22.87 -7.85 37.47
N LYS A 46 -23.97 -8.59 37.52
CA LYS A 46 -23.89 -10.05 37.41
C LYS A 46 -23.39 -10.35 36.02
N PHE A 47 -22.30 -11.11 35.92
CA PHE A 47 -21.77 -11.53 34.64
C PHE A 47 -22.84 -12.32 33.86
N GLU A 48 -23.08 -11.91 32.61
CA GLU A 48 -23.99 -12.60 31.70
C GLU A 48 -23.19 -13.33 30.63
N THR A 49 -23.45 -14.62 30.46
CA THR A 49 -22.88 -15.40 29.36
C THR A 49 -23.44 -14.91 28.03
N ARG A 50 -22.55 -14.49 27.13
CA ARG A 50 -22.92 -13.94 25.81
C ARG A 50 -22.26 -14.72 24.69
N LEU A 51 -23.01 -14.93 23.61
CA LEU A 51 -22.52 -15.56 22.40
C LEU A 51 -22.47 -14.52 21.29
N TYR A 52 -21.32 -14.38 20.67
CA TYR A 52 -21.11 -13.45 19.57
C TYR A 52 -20.82 -14.19 18.28
N ILE A 53 -21.33 -13.67 17.17
CA ILE A 53 -20.89 -14.03 15.82
C ILE A 53 -19.92 -12.96 15.30
N CYS A 54 -18.86 -13.42 14.67
CA CYS A 54 -17.76 -12.62 14.14
C CYS A 54 -17.77 -12.66 12.62
N LYS A 55 -17.89 -11.48 11.97
CA LYS A 55 -17.87 -11.37 10.51
C LYS A 55 -16.94 -10.26 10.03
N GLY A 56 -16.22 -10.49 8.94
CA GLY A 56 -15.38 -9.49 8.28
C GLY A 56 -13.87 -9.80 8.34
N LYS A 57 -13.19 -9.55 7.22
CA LYS A 57 -11.78 -9.97 7.03
C LYS A 57 -10.75 -9.01 7.62
N ARG A 58 -11.06 -7.71 7.69
CA ARG A 58 -10.10 -6.64 8.08
C ARG A 58 -10.62 -5.82 9.24
N ALA A 59 -11.84 -5.31 9.10
CA ALA A 59 -12.62 -4.82 10.23
C ALA A 59 -13.66 -5.87 10.59
N ILE A 60 -13.70 -6.27 11.86
CA ILE A 60 -14.60 -7.31 12.33
C ILE A 60 -15.83 -6.67 12.98
N ARG A 61 -17.00 -7.12 12.53
CA ARG A 61 -18.29 -6.86 13.16
C ARG A 61 -18.55 -7.99 14.15
N VAL A 62 -18.79 -7.62 15.40
CA VAL A 62 -19.12 -8.55 16.47
C VAL A 62 -20.57 -8.31 16.85
N LYS A 63 -21.42 -9.30 16.63
CA LYS A 63 -22.87 -9.20 16.88
C LYS A 63 -23.26 -10.23 17.92
N GLU A 64 -23.96 -9.80 18.96
CA GLU A 64 -24.54 -10.73 19.93
C GLU A 64 -25.65 -11.56 19.27
N VAL A 65 -25.63 -12.86 19.52
CA VAL A 65 -26.63 -13.82 19.06
C VAL A 65 -27.15 -14.62 20.25
N PRO A 66 -28.36 -15.20 20.17
CA PRO A 66 -28.87 -16.02 21.27
C PRO A 66 -27.86 -17.11 21.65
N PHE A 67 -27.57 -17.23 22.95
CA PHE A 67 -26.74 -18.32 23.48
C PHE A 67 -27.48 -19.66 23.35
N ALA A 68 -27.41 -20.24 22.15
CA ALA A 68 -28.12 -21.44 21.76
C ALA A 68 -27.36 -22.19 20.67
N ARG A 69 -27.42 -23.53 20.70
CA ARG A 69 -26.79 -24.37 19.68
C ARG A 69 -27.28 -24.03 18.27
N SER A 70 -28.54 -23.62 18.12
CA SER A 70 -29.14 -23.20 16.84
C SER A 70 -28.49 -21.96 16.22
N SER A 71 -27.71 -21.19 16.98
CA SER A 71 -26.96 -20.04 16.48
C SER A 71 -25.65 -20.45 15.81
N LEU A 72 -25.05 -21.58 16.21
CA LEU A 72 -23.79 -22.07 15.66
C LEU A 72 -23.98 -22.67 14.26
N ASN A 73 -22.97 -22.49 13.41
CA ASN A 73 -22.91 -23.09 12.08
C ASN A 73 -21.47 -23.42 11.66
N HIS A 74 -21.32 -24.12 10.54
CA HIS A 74 -20.03 -24.57 10.02
C HIS A 74 -19.24 -23.47 9.27
N ASP A 75 -19.84 -22.31 9.00
CA ASP A 75 -19.31 -21.32 8.07
C ASP A 75 -18.75 -20.06 8.75
N ASP A 76 -19.22 -19.75 9.96
CA ASP A 76 -18.86 -18.53 10.68
C ASP A 76 -17.96 -18.81 11.91
N VAL A 77 -17.40 -17.73 12.49
CA VAL A 77 -16.63 -17.77 13.73
C VAL A 77 -17.49 -17.22 14.86
N PHE A 78 -17.44 -17.85 16.03
CA PHE A 78 -18.20 -17.44 17.20
C PHE A 78 -17.28 -17.23 18.41
N ILE A 79 -17.66 -16.29 19.28
CA ILE A 79 -17.01 -16.06 20.57
C ILE A 79 -18.05 -16.31 21.66
N LEU A 80 -17.84 -17.31 22.50
CA LEU A 80 -18.63 -17.54 23.71
C LEU A 80 -17.90 -16.92 24.90
N ASP A 81 -18.44 -15.82 25.40
CA ASP A 81 -17.92 -15.10 26.55
C ASP A 81 -18.58 -15.62 27.83
N THR A 82 -17.80 -16.25 28.71
CA THR A 82 -18.23 -16.76 30.02
C THR A 82 -17.39 -16.14 31.13
N GLU A 83 -17.87 -16.16 32.36
CA GLU A 83 -17.26 -15.46 33.50
C GLU A 83 -15.78 -15.81 33.70
N ASN A 84 -15.38 -17.06 33.44
CA ASN A 84 -14.02 -17.53 33.72
C ASN A 84 -13.22 -17.89 32.46
N LYS A 85 -13.88 -18.00 31.29
CA LYS A 85 -13.24 -18.50 30.07
C LYS A 85 -13.96 -18.01 28.81
N ILE A 86 -13.19 -17.51 27.86
CA ILE A 86 -13.68 -17.12 26.53
C ILE A 86 -13.33 -18.22 25.53
N TYR A 87 -14.33 -18.70 24.79
CA TYR A 87 -14.13 -19.70 23.76
C TYR A 87 -14.26 -19.09 22.37
N GLN A 88 -13.28 -19.30 21.50
CA GLN A 88 -13.42 -19.09 20.06
C GLN A 88 -13.85 -20.40 19.40
N PHE A 89 -15.06 -20.43 18.84
CA PHE A 89 -15.50 -21.55 18.01
C PHE A 89 -15.29 -21.21 16.52
N ASN A 90 -14.48 -22.01 15.84
CA ASN A 90 -14.21 -21.87 14.41
C ASN A 90 -15.04 -22.89 13.63
N GLY A 91 -16.03 -22.45 12.85
CA GLY A 91 -16.72 -23.31 11.90
C GLY A 91 -15.75 -23.93 10.89
N ALA A 92 -16.00 -25.15 10.42
CA ALA A 92 -15.09 -25.88 9.54
C ALA A 92 -14.75 -25.11 8.25
N ASN A 93 -15.71 -24.37 7.69
CA ASN A 93 -15.60 -23.58 6.47
C ASN A 93 -15.28 -22.10 6.73
N SER A 94 -15.10 -21.70 8.00
CA SER A 94 -14.85 -20.30 8.35
C SER A 94 -13.53 -19.78 7.80
N ASN A 95 -13.53 -18.50 7.42
CA ASN A 95 -12.40 -17.83 6.79
C ASN A 95 -11.25 -17.58 7.80
N ILE A 96 -9.99 -17.79 7.38
CA ILE A 96 -8.81 -17.68 8.24
C ILE A 96 -8.65 -16.26 8.81
N GLN A 97 -8.92 -15.23 8.01
CA GLN A 97 -8.84 -13.84 8.44
C GLN A 97 -9.90 -13.52 9.50
N GLU A 98 -11.12 -14.05 9.37
CA GLU A 98 -12.17 -13.91 10.38
C GLU A 98 -11.77 -14.59 11.69
N ARG A 99 -11.17 -15.79 11.63
CA ARG A 99 -10.62 -16.47 12.82
C ARG A 99 -9.53 -15.63 13.48
N ALA A 100 -8.65 -15.00 12.71
CA ALA A 100 -7.57 -14.14 13.21
C ALA A 100 -8.12 -12.88 13.88
N LYS A 101 -9.13 -12.25 13.29
CA LYS A 101 -9.76 -11.05 13.84
C LYS A 101 -10.64 -11.33 15.07
N ALA A 102 -11.23 -12.52 15.17
CA ALA A 102 -11.93 -12.94 16.37
C ALA A 102 -10.99 -12.96 17.60
N LEU A 103 -9.71 -13.32 17.43
CA LEU A 103 -8.72 -13.24 18.51
C LEU A 103 -8.48 -11.80 19.00
N GLU A 104 -8.51 -10.81 18.10
CA GLU A 104 -8.42 -9.39 18.49
C GLU A 104 -9.65 -8.94 19.27
N ALA A 105 -10.85 -9.40 18.86
CA ALA A 105 -12.08 -9.14 19.60
C ALA A 105 -12.07 -9.82 20.98
N ILE A 106 -11.55 -11.05 21.10
CA ILE A 106 -11.38 -11.74 22.39
C ILE A 106 -10.44 -10.96 23.30
N GLN A 107 -9.31 -10.47 22.79
CA GLN A 107 -8.38 -9.66 23.58
C GLN A 107 -9.07 -8.39 24.10
N HIS A 108 -9.87 -7.72 23.25
CA HIS A 108 -10.66 -6.56 23.65
C HIS A 108 -11.71 -6.89 24.73
N LEU A 109 -12.46 -8.01 24.58
CA LEU A 109 -13.41 -8.47 25.59
C LEU A 109 -12.71 -8.76 26.92
N LYS A 110 -11.58 -9.46 26.87
CA LYS A 110 -10.77 -9.80 28.04
C LYS A 110 -10.29 -8.55 28.78
N GLU A 111 -9.79 -7.54 28.06
CA GLU A 111 -9.34 -6.28 28.65
C GLU A 111 -10.50 -5.45 29.23
N THR A 112 -11.63 -5.42 28.53
CA THR A 112 -12.76 -4.54 28.86
C THR A 112 -13.66 -5.10 29.96
N TYR A 113 -13.98 -6.39 29.90
CA TYR A 113 -15.00 -7.02 30.75
C TYR A 113 -14.40 -8.01 31.77
N HIS A 114 -13.16 -8.44 31.58
CA HIS A 114 -12.49 -9.43 32.45
C HIS A 114 -11.22 -8.90 33.12
N ASN A 115 -10.99 -7.59 33.13
CA ASN A 115 -9.81 -6.95 33.73
C ASN A 115 -8.47 -7.53 33.23
N GLY A 116 -8.42 -8.06 32.01
CA GLY A 116 -7.24 -8.70 31.44
C GLY A 116 -6.97 -10.13 31.94
N VAL A 117 -7.81 -10.70 32.80
CA VAL A 117 -7.60 -12.00 33.44
C VAL A 117 -8.77 -12.93 33.12
N CYS A 118 -8.67 -13.61 31.98
CA CYS A 118 -9.62 -14.65 31.56
C CYS A 118 -8.89 -15.66 30.67
N ASP A 119 -9.21 -16.95 30.84
CA ASP A 119 -8.67 -18.01 30.02
C ASP A 119 -9.29 -17.99 28.62
N VAL A 120 -8.51 -18.33 27.60
CA VAL A 120 -8.99 -18.37 26.21
C VAL A 120 -8.79 -19.78 25.66
N ALA A 121 -9.84 -20.33 25.05
CA ALA A 121 -9.81 -21.63 24.40
C ALA A 121 -10.23 -21.55 22.94
N ILE A 122 -9.56 -22.31 22.08
CA ILE A 122 -9.91 -22.42 20.66
C ILE A 122 -10.58 -23.77 20.43
N VAL A 123 -11.78 -23.74 19.85
CA VAL A 123 -12.59 -24.92 19.55
C VAL A 123 -12.81 -24.96 18.04
N ASP A 124 -12.23 -25.94 17.36
CA ASP A 124 -12.47 -26.15 15.94
C ASP A 124 -13.61 -27.15 15.72
N ASP A 125 -14.52 -26.79 14.84
CA ASP A 125 -15.58 -27.67 14.35
C ASP A 125 -15.02 -28.97 13.75
N GLY A 126 -15.60 -30.11 14.13
CA GLY A 126 -15.17 -31.43 13.69
C GLY A 126 -13.94 -32.01 14.40
N LYS A 127 -13.24 -31.27 15.27
CA LYS A 127 -12.20 -31.86 16.15
C LYS A 127 -12.84 -32.48 17.40
N LEU A 128 -12.55 -33.76 17.63
CA LEU A 128 -13.21 -34.61 18.62
C LEU A 128 -13.00 -34.14 20.07
N GLN A 129 -13.94 -34.52 20.94
CA GLN A 129 -14.03 -34.31 22.40
C GLN A 129 -12.80 -34.70 23.26
N ALA A 130 -11.69 -35.15 22.66
CA ALA A 130 -10.51 -35.59 23.42
C ALA A 130 -9.71 -34.41 24.02
N GLU A 131 -9.96 -33.18 23.55
CA GLU A 131 -9.39 -31.96 24.11
C GLU A 131 -10.32 -31.39 25.20
N SER A 132 -9.79 -31.13 26.41
CA SER A 132 -10.57 -30.68 27.59
C SER A 132 -11.48 -29.49 27.26
N ASP A 133 -10.93 -28.50 26.56
CA ASP A 133 -11.62 -27.26 26.22
C ASP A 133 -12.82 -27.46 25.29
N SER A 134 -12.71 -28.37 24.32
CA SER A 134 -13.82 -28.70 23.42
C SER A 134 -14.95 -29.40 24.17
N GLY A 135 -14.60 -30.32 25.09
CA GLY A 135 -15.57 -30.96 25.97
C GLY A 135 -16.34 -29.96 26.84
N GLU A 136 -15.62 -29.06 27.51
CA GLU A 136 -16.18 -27.99 28.34
C GLU A 136 -17.13 -27.10 27.53
N PHE A 137 -16.72 -26.67 26.35
CA PHE A 137 -17.55 -25.88 25.44
C PHE A 137 -18.87 -26.58 25.11
N TRP A 138 -18.84 -27.85 24.70
CA TRP A 138 -20.07 -28.56 24.32
C TRP A 138 -20.99 -28.83 25.51
N VAL A 139 -20.45 -29.03 26.73
CA VAL A 139 -21.25 -29.17 27.95
C VAL A 139 -22.10 -27.92 28.20
N LEU A 140 -21.57 -26.71 27.94
CA LEU A 140 -22.32 -25.45 28.06
C LEU A 140 -23.57 -25.40 27.15
N PHE A 141 -23.56 -26.12 26.03
CA PHE A 141 -24.72 -26.26 25.13
C PHE A 141 -25.60 -27.49 25.42
N GLY A 142 -25.35 -28.23 26.51
CA GLY A 142 -26.07 -29.45 26.87
C GLY A 142 -25.52 -30.72 26.20
N GLY A 143 -24.25 -30.72 25.82
CA GLY A 143 -23.54 -31.85 25.21
C GLY A 143 -23.34 -31.73 23.70
N PHE A 144 -22.53 -32.64 23.15
CA PHE A 144 -22.22 -32.70 21.73
C PHE A 144 -23.44 -33.16 20.93
N ALA A 145 -23.85 -32.36 19.96
CA ALA A 145 -24.90 -32.70 19.00
C ALA A 145 -24.62 -31.96 17.67
N PRO A 146 -25.16 -32.43 16.54
CA PRO A 146 -24.97 -31.78 15.25
C PRO A 146 -25.40 -30.31 15.27
N ILE A 147 -24.61 -29.44 14.63
CA ILE A 147 -24.97 -28.04 14.39
C ILE A 147 -25.68 -27.89 13.04
N GLY A 148 -26.46 -26.82 12.90
CA GLY A 148 -27.31 -26.59 11.73
C GLY A 148 -26.54 -26.05 10.52
N LYS A 149 -27.17 -26.13 9.34
CA LYS A 149 -26.73 -25.32 8.20
C LYS A 149 -26.98 -23.84 8.49
N LYS A 150 -26.09 -22.97 8.00
CA LYS A 150 -26.27 -21.52 8.10
C LYS A 150 -27.64 -21.10 7.55
N ALA A 151 -28.43 -20.43 8.37
CA ALA A 151 -29.65 -19.78 7.93
C ALA A 151 -29.25 -18.53 7.11
N ILE A 152 -29.88 -18.34 5.94
CA ILE A 152 -29.68 -17.13 5.15
C ILE A 152 -30.26 -15.96 5.95
N CYS A 153 -29.40 -15.02 6.34
CA CYS A 153 -29.79 -13.78 7.01
C CYS A 153 -29.68 -12.60 6.04
N ASP A 154 -30.44 -11.53 6.30
CA ASP A 154 -30.31 -10.25 5.55
C ASP A 154 -28.85 -9.74 5.56
N ASP A 155 -28.11 -10.01 6.64
CA ASP A 155 -26.69 -9.64 6.81
C ASP A 155 -25.73 -10.38 5.86
N ASP A 156 -26.20 -11.45 5.18
CA ASP A 156 -25.43 -12.21 4.19
C ASP A 156 -25.74 -11.79 2.73
N VAL A 157 -26.62 -10.80 2.52
CA VAL A 157 -26.95 -10.30 1.18
C VAL A 157 -25.75 -9.57 0.60
N VAL A 158 -25.14 -10.15 -0.45
CA VAL A 158 -24.09 -9.49 -1.22
C VAL A 158 -24.71 -8.31 -1.97
N LEU A 159 -24.28 -7.12 -1.59
CA LEU A 159 -24.65 -5.86 -2.21
C LEU A 159 -24.05 -5.76 -3.62
N GLU A 160 -24.82 -6.14 -4.65
CA GLU A 160 -24.36 -6.07 -6.04
C GLU A 160 -24.22 -4.62 -6.52
N THR A 161 -23.03 -4.29 -7.01
CA THR A 161 -22.77 -3.03 -7.70
C THR A 161 -23.15 -3.16 -9.17
N THR A 162 -23.84 -2.15 -9.72
CA THR A 162 -24.18 -2.07 -11.14
C THR A 162 -23.35 -1.01 -11.85
N ALA A 163 -23.38 -1.03 -13.19
CA ALA A 163 -22.85 0.09 -13.98
C ALA A 163 -23.50 1.41 -13.53
N PRO A 164 -22.71 2.50 -13.42
CA PRO A 164 -23.19 3.76 -12.87
C PRO A 164 -24.24 4.40 -13.80
N LYS A 165 -25.36 4.83 -13.22
CA LYS A 165 -26.41 5.62 -13.87
C LYS A 165 -26.42 7.02 -13.27
N LEU A 166 -26.51 8.05 -14.10
CA LEU A 166 -26.56 9.44 -13.65
C LEU A 166 -28.00 9.95 -13.67
N TYR A 167 -28.40 10.61 -12.59
CA TYR A 167 -29.65 11.35 -12.51
C TYR A 167 -29.36 12.80 -12.16
N SER A 168 -29.98 13.75 -12.87
CA SER A 168 -30.04 15.14 -12.43
C SER A 168 -31.15 15.31 -11.41
N ILE A 169 -30.90 16.13 -10.38
CA ILE A 169 -31.87 16.41 -9.32
C ILE A 169 -32.33 17.86 -9.46
N ASN A 170 -33.60 18.03 -9.86
CA ASN A 170 -34.22 19.34 -10.03
C ASN A 170 -35.44 19.45 -9.12
N ASN A 171 -35.46 20.41 -8.19
CA ASN A 171 -36.56 20.61 -7.23
C ASN A 171 -37.00 19.34 -6.49
N GLY A 172 -36.04 18.47 -6.13
CA GLY A 172 -36.32 17.20 -5.44
C GLY A 172 -36.83 16.07 -6.34
N GLN A 173 -36.87 16.24 -7.66
CA GLN A 173 -37.21 15.18 -8.62
C GLN A 173 -35.96 14.67 -9.34
N LEU A 174 -35.85 13.33 -9.48
CA LEU A 174 -34.78 12.68 -10.21
C LEU A 174 -35.16 12.48 -11.67
N LYS A 175 -34.27 12.90 -12.58
CA LYS A 175 -34.39 12.65 -14.01
C LYS A 175 -33.16 11.87 -14.48
N LEU A 176 -33.37 10.72 -15.10
CA LEU A 176 -32.29 9.91 -15.68
C LEU A 176 -31.64 10.67 -16.84
N GLU A 177 -30.32 10.75 -16.83
CA GLU A 177 -29.51 11.31 -17.91
C GLU A 177 -28.93 10.15 -18.75
N ASP A 178 -29.35 10.04 -20.02
CA ASP A 178 -28.86 9.03 -20.96
C ASP A 178 -27.56 9.51 -21.64
N THR A 179 -26.52 9.68 -20.82
CA THR A 179 -25.22 10.20 -21.27
C THR A 179 -24.08 9.48 -20.56
N VAL A 180 -22.92 9.48 -21.21
CA VAL A 180 -21.69 8.90 -20.67
C VAL A 180 -21.20 9.73 -19.48
N LEU A 181 -20.90 9.10 -18.36
CA LEU A 181 -20.43 9.79 -17.14
C LEU A 181 -19.05 10.44 -17.35
N THR A 182 -19.07 11.75 -17.59
CA THR A 182 -17.90 12.62 -17.66
C THR A 182 -18.00 13.75 -16.63
N LYS A 183 -16.87 14.25 -16.13
CA LYS A 183 -16.83 15.35 -15.13
C LYS A 183 -17.57 16.61 -15.60
N SER A 184 -17.58 16.89 -16.91
CA SER A 184 -18.22 18.08 -17.50
C SER A 184 -19.73 18.12 -17.34
N ILE A 185 -20.40 16.97 -17.13
CA ILE A 185 -21.85 16.93 -16.92
C ILE A 185 -22.23 17.46 -15.53
N LEU A 186 -21.29 17.43 -14.58
CA LEU A 186 -21.53 17.88 -13.21
C LEU A 186 -21.50 19.42 -13.13
N GLU A 187 -22.63 20.03 -13.45
CA GLU A 187 -22.83 21.48 -13.39
C GLU A 187 -22.71 22.02 -11.95
N ASN A 188 -21.89 23.05 -11.74
CA ASN A 188 -21.53 23.58 -10.42
C ASN A 188 -22.69 24.20 -9.62
N ASN A 189 -23.85 24.41 -10.24
CA ASN A 189 -25.07 24.97 -9.66
C ASN A 189 -26.19 23.92 -9.52
N LYS A 190 -25.92 22.62 -9.73
CA LYS A 190 -26.91 21.54 -9.65
C LYS A 190 -26.48 20.44 -8.69
N CYS A 191 -27.43 19.56 -8.36
CA CYS A 191 -27.19 18.31 -7.64
C CYS A 191 -27.45 17.11 -8.57
N PHE A 192 -26.67 16.05 -8.40
CA PHE A 192 -26.77 14.83 -9.19
C PHE A 192 -26.76 13.61 -8.27
N LEU A 193 -27.43 12.54 -8.69
CA LEU A 193 -27.30 11.20 -8.11
C LEU A 193 -26.53 10.31 -9.10
N VAL A 194 -25.46 9.69 -8.64
CA VAL A 194 -24.82 8.57 -9.33
C VAL A 194 -25.25 7.27 -8.64
N ASP A 195 -26.04 6.46 -9.34
CA ASP A 195 -26.57 5.18 -8.88
C ASP A 195 -25.70 4.03 -9.39
N CYS A 196 -25.00 3.35 -8.48
CA CYS A 196 -24.18 2.18 -8.74
C CYS A 196 -24.77 0.90 -8.14
N GLY A 197 -26.09 0.80 -7.98
CA GLY A 197 -26.75 -0.37 -7.42
C GLY A 197 -26.79 -0.32 -5.90
N SER A 198 -25.76 -0.87 -5.26
CA SER A 198 -25.59 -0.87 -3.80
C SER A 198 -24.98 0.42 -3.23
N ASP A 199 -24.30 1.20 -4.07
CA ASP A 199 -23.68 2.47 -3.73
C ASP A 199 -24.36 3.63 -4.46
N LEU A 200 -24.84 4.61 -3.71
CA LEU A 200 -25.43 5.83 -4.22
C LEU A 200 -24.57 7.03 -3.83
N PHE A 201 -24.24 7.87 -4.80
CA PHE A 201 -23.50 9.11 -4.56
C PHE A 201 -24.33 10.34 -4.89
N ILE A 202 -24.52 11.21 -3.90
CA ILE A 202 -25.13 12.52 -4.10
C ILE A 202 -24.00 13.52 -4.33
N TRP A 203 -23.84 13.99 -5.57
CA TRP A 203 -22.91 15.07 -5.88
C TRP A 203 -23.61 16.42 -5.81
N VAL A 204 -22.97 17.37 -5.13
CA VAL A 204 -23.50 18.71 -4.91
C VAL A 204 -22.55 19.78 -5.46
N GLY A 205 -23.03 20.54 -6.43
CA GLY A 205 -22.31 21.69 -6.98
C GLY A 205 -22.11 22.80 -5.95
N ARG A 206 -20.96 23.48 -5.98
CA ARG A 206 -20.60 24.51 -4.98
C ARG A 206 -21.55 25.71 -4.96
N LEU A 207 -22.19 26.02 -6.09
CA LEU A 207 -23.09 27.17 -6.25
C LEU A 207 -24.57 26.84 -5.95
N THR A 208 -24.89 25.62 -5.53
CA THR A 208 -26.25 25.21 -5.12
C THR A 208 -26.68 25.86 -3.82
N GLN A 209 -27.98 26.12 -3.66
CA GLN A 209 -28.54 26.70 -2.43
C GLN A 209 -28.78 25.64 -1.34
N VAL A 210 -28.94 26.06 -0.08
CA VAL A 210 -29.11 25.14 1.06
C VAL A 210 -30.38 24.30 0.93
N GLU A 211 -31.45 24.90 0.41
CA GLU A 211 -32.76 24.28 0.20
C GLU A 211 -32.68 23.18 -0.87
N GLU A 212 -32.00 23.45 -1.99
CA GLU A 212 -31.77 22.47 -3.06
C GLU A 212 -30.94 21.28 -2.55
N ARG A 213 -29.92 21.55 -1.73
CA ARG A 213 -29.10 20.51 -1.10
C ARG A 213 -29.91 19.58 -0.20
N LYS A 214 -30.84 20.14 0.59
CA LYS A 214 -31.75 19.36 1.45
C LYS A 214 -32.76 18.57 0.63
N ALA A 215 -33.33 19.21 -0.40
CA ALA A 215 -34.26 18.56 -1.32
C ALA A 215 -33.61 17.39 -2.06
N ALA A 216 -32.34 17.51 -2.44
CA ALA A 216 -31.60 16.43 -3.08
C ALA A 216 -31.41 15.21 -2.15
N SER A 217 -31.09 15.42 -0.88
CA SER A 217 -31.02 14.32 0.09
C SER A 217 -32.37 13.64 0.30
N ALA A 218 -33.46 14.43 0.43
CA ALA A 218 -34.80 13.87 0.57
C ALA A 218 -35.24 13.07 -0.66
N ALA A 219 -34.95 13.58 -1.86
CA ALA A 219 -35.25 12.90 -3.12
C ALA A 219 -34.58 11.53 -3.24
N VAL A 220 -33.33 11.41 -2.78
CA VAL A 220 -32.60 10.13 -2.83
C VAL A 220 -33.15 9.13 -1.81
N GLU A 221 -33.57 9.55 -0.63
CA GLU A 221 -34.26 8.67 0.33
C GLU A 221 -35.61 8.18 -0.23
N GLU A 222 -36.37 9.06 -0.89
CA GLU A 222 -37.61 8.67 -1.59
C GLU A 222 -37.33 7.72 -2.77
N PHE A 223 -36.25 7.96 -3.51
CA PHE A 223 -35.81 7.06 -4.59
C PHE A 223 -35.49 5.65 -4.06
N ILE A 224 -34.77 5.54 -2.94
CA ILE A 224 -34.47 4.25 -2.29
C ILE A 224 -35.77 3.53 -1.93
N ALA A 225 -36.74 4.23 -1.33
CA ALA A 225 -38.02 3.67 -0.93
C ALA A 225 -38.87 3.23 -2.13
N THR A 226 -39.01 4.08 -3.15
CA THR A 226 -39.86 3.82 -4.33
C THR A 226 -39.32 2.73 -5.24
N GLN A 227 -37.99 2.61 -5.34
CA GLN A 227 -37.33 1.56 -6.13
C GLN A 227 -37.18 0.23 -5.37
N ASN A 228 -37.75 0.12 -4.15
CA ASN A 228 -37.61 -1.05 -3.27
C ASN A 228 -36.15 -1.48 -3.11
N ARG A 229 -35.23 -0.51 -3.00
CA ARG A 229 -33.81 -0.82 -2.80
C ARG A 229 -33.62 -1.45 -1.42
N PRO A 230 -32.64 -2.36 -1.26
CA PRO A 230 -32.29 -2.88 0.05
C PRO A 230 -32.04 -1.73 1.03
N LYS A 231 -32.50 -1.86 2.28
CA LYS A 231 -32.24 -0.84 3.32
C LYS A 231 -30.74 -0.58 3.51
N THR A 232 -29.95 -1.58 3.17
CA THR A 232 -28.49 -1.69 3.24
C THR A 232 -27.77 -0.87 2.17
N THR A 233 -28.49 -0.26 1.21
CA THR A 233 -27.93 0.66 0.22
C THR A 233 -27.19 1.82 0.88
N ARG A 234 -25.94 2.02 0.47
CA ARG A 234 -25.05 3.04 1.02
C ARG A 234 -25.26 4.37 0.30
N VAL A 235 -25.30 5.46 1.07
CA VAL A 235 -25.44 6.81 0.52
C VAL A 235 -24.25 7.65 0.96
N THR A 236 -23.48 8.14 -0.02
CA THR A 236 -22.37 9.05 0.20
C THR A 236 -22.66 10.38 -0.48
N ARG A 237 -22.58 11.48 0.27
CA ARG A 237 -22.72 12.82 -0.28
C ARG A 237 -21.35 13.47 -0.44
N VAL A 238 -21.04 13.83 -1.68
CA VAL A 238 -19.81 14.54 -2.08
C VAL A 238 -20.13 15.94 -2.55
N ILE A 239 -19.20 16.86 -2.33
CA ILE A 239 -19.33 18.26 -2.71
C ILE A 239 -18.25 18.57 -3.73
N GLN A 240 -18.58 19.39 -4.72
CA GLN A 240 -17.67 19.73 -5.80
C GLN A 240 -16.27 20.11 -5.28
N GLY A 241 -15.23 19.55 -5.89
CA GLY A 241 -13.81 19.71 -5.54
C GLY A 241 -13.37 19.06 -4.22
N TYR A 242 -14.24 18.30 -3.56
CA TYR A 242 -13.93 17.39 -2.45
C TYR A 242 -14.36 15.96 -2.78
N GLU A 243 -14.38 15.60 -4.06
CA GLU A 243 -14.69 14.25 -4.51
C GLU A 243 -13.58 13.29 -4.09
N ASN A 244 -13.96 12.17 -3.48
CA ASN A 244 -13.04 11.10 -3.10
C ASN A 244 -12.77 10.14 -4.27
N HIS A 245 -11.79 9.26 -4.10
CA HIS A 245 -11.43 8.24 -5.11
C HIS A 245 -12.64 7.41 -5.56
N THR A 246 -13.41 6.91 -4.59
CA THR A 246 -14.57 6.03 -4.84
C THR A 246 -15.61 6.67 -5.74
N PHE A 247 -15.81 7.99 -5.64
CA PHE A 247 -16.68 8.73 -6.55
C PHE A 247 -16.05 8.91 -7.94
N LYS A 248 -14.79 9.36 -7.98
CA LYS A 248 -14.08 9.66 -9.25
C LYS A 248 -13.94 8.44 -10.15
N SER A 249 -13.71 7.26 -9.57
CA SER A 249 -13.56 6.00 -10.32
C SER A 249 -14.85 5.50 -10.99
N LYS A 250 -16.00 6.15 -10.73
CA LYS A 250 -17.27 5.88 -11.44
C LYS A 250 -17.37 6.58 -12.80
N PHE A 251 -16.42 7.46 -13.11
CA PHE A 251 -16.35 8.21 -14.36
C PHE A 251 -15.33 7.56 -15.31
N GLU A 252 -15.41 7.87 -16.61
CA GLU A 252 -14.42 7.35 -17.58
C GLU A 252 -13.02 7.90 -17.34
N SER A 253 -12.94 9.18 -17.00
CA SER A 253 -11.71 9.88 -16.62
C SER A 253 -12.07 11.07 -15.74
N TRP A 254 -11.13 11.50 -14.90
CA TRP A 254 -11.33 12.66 -14.05
C TRP A 254 -10.27 13.73 -14.31
N PRO A 255 -10.61 14.84 -15.00
CA PRO A 255 -9.66 15.91 -15.30
C PRO A 255 -8.92 16.42 -14.05
N VAL A 256 -7.60 16.30 -14.11
CA VAL A 256 -6.66 16.82 -13.11
C VAL A 256 -6.59 18.34 -13.30
N ASN A 257 -7.32 19.09 -12.47
CA ASN A 257 -7.21 20.54 -12.48
C ASN A 257 -5.99 20.96 -11.64
N SER A 258 -4.96 21.54 -12.27
CA SER A 258 -3.85 22.22 -11.56
C SER A 258 -4.28 23.52 -10.85
N ALA A 259 -5.56 23.88 -10.93
CA ALA A 259 -6.13 25.11 -10.39
C ALA A 259 -7.36 24.81 -9.51
N ALA A 260 -7.13 24.28 -8.31
CA ALA A 260 -8.00 24.45 -7.14
C ALA A 260 -7.22 24.03 -5.90
N GLY A 261 -7.17 24.92 -4.90
CA GLY A 261 -6.42 24.74 -3.66
C GLY A 261 -6.53 23.33 -3.08
N SER A 262 -5.35 22.79 -2.77
CA SER A 262 -5.05 21.59 -2.04
C SER A 262 -6.13 21.12 -1.06
N ALA A 263 -7.01 20.21 -1.49
CA ALA A 263 -7.84 19.44 -0.57
C ALA A 263 -7.01 18.37 0.17
N GLY A 264 -6.07 17.72 -0.52
CA GLY A 264 -5.20 16.68 0.08
C GLY A 264 -4.12 17.19 1.04
N ALA A 265 -3.66 18.45 0.91
CA ALA A 265 -2.62 18.99 1.78
C ALA A 265 -3.13 19.42 3.17
N GLU A 266 -4.44 19.64 3.34
CA GLU A 266 -5.00 20.00 4.66
C GLU A 266 -5.41 18.76 5.48
N GLU A 267 -5.86 17.67 4.84
CA GLU A 267 -6.18 16.40 5.52
C GLU A 267 -4.91 15.75 6.12
N GLY A 268 -3.80 15.76 5.36
CA GLY A 268 -2.49 15.24 5.80
C GLY A 268 -1.82 16.03 6.92
N ARG A 269 -2.04 17.35 6.99
CA ARG A 269 -1.49 18.20 8.07
C ARG A 269 -2.01 17.80 9.45
N GLY A 270 -3.25 17.32 9.55
CA GLY A 270 -3.83 16.87 10.82
C GLY A 270 -3.18 15.59 11.36
N LYS A 271 -2.90 14.62 10.49
CA LYS A 271 -2.26 13.34 10.85
C LYS A 271 -0.76 13.49 11.10
N VAL A 272 -0.06 14.28 10.29
CA VAL A 272 1.38 14.57 10.51
C VAL A 272 1.58 15.34 11.82
N ALA A 273 0.72 16.30 12.14
CA ALA A 273 0.76 16.98 13.44
C ALA A 273 0.47 16.04 14.63
N ALA A 274 -0.36 15.01 14.42
CA ALA A 274 -0.64 13.98 15.44
C ALA A 274 0.54 13.00 15.62
N LEU A 275 1.18 12.57 14.53
CA LEU A 275 2.38 11.73 14.53
C LEU A 275 3.59 12.45 15.17
N LEU A 276 3.81 13.72 14.85
CA LEU A 276 4.88 14.53 15.47
C LEU A 276 4.61 14.79 16.97
N LYS A 277 3.35 14.93 17.37
CA LYS A 277 2.97 14.98 18.80
C LYS A 277 3.20 13.65 19.52
N GLN A 278 2.94 12.52 18.87
CA GLN A 278 3.21 11.19 19.42
C GLN A 278 4.71 10.93 19.62
N GLN A 279 5.57 11.58 18.83
CA GLN A 279 7.03 11.58 19.00
C GLN A 279 7.55 12.60 20.04
N GLY A 280 6.66 13.28 20.77
CA GLY A 280 7.04 14.20 21.86
C GLY A 280 7.43 15.61 21.43
N VAL A 281 7.14 16.02 20.19
CA VAL A 281 7.37 17.40 19.74
C VAL A 281 6.15 18.26 20.08
N ASP A 282 6.30 19.11 21.10
CA ASP A 282 5.22 20.01 21.54
C ASP A 282 5.12 21.23 20.62
N ILE A 283 4.14 21.25 19.71
CA ILE A 283 3.86 22.40 18.85
C ILE A 283 3.02 23.40 19.64
N LYS A 284 3.67 24.16 20.52
CA LYS A 284 3.15 25.45 21.00
C LYS A 284 4.20 26.54 20.77
N GLY A 285 4.01 27.27 19.67
CA GLY A 285 4.60 28.59 19.46
C GLY A 285 6.01 28.59 18.85
N ALA A 286 6.13 28.27 17.57
CA ALA A 286 7.28 28.70 16.76
C ALA A 286 6.84 29.86 15.86
N SER A 287 7.24 31.07 16.27
CA SER A 287 7.19 32.30 15.49
C SER A 287 8.10 32.19 14.27
N LYS A 288 7.81 33.04 13.27
CA LYS A 288 8.54 33.25 12.01
C LYS A 288 10.06 33.43 12.24
N SER A 289 10.82 32.35 12.12
CA SER A 289 12.24 32.38 11.73
C SER A 289 12.66 30.98 11.30
N SER A 290 12.76 30.77 9.99
CA SER A 290 13.34 29.56 9.40
C SER A 290 14.84 29.56 9.62
N ALA A 291 15.29 29.04 10.77
CA ALA A 291 16.59 28.39 10.83
C ALA A 291 16.48 27.07 10.05
N PRO A 292 17.51 26.64 9.28
CA PRO A 292 17.48 25.34 8.65
C PRO A 292 17.52 24.31 9.76
N VAL A 293 16.41 23.61 9.96
CA VAL A 293 16.44 22.35 10.69
C VAL A 293 17.17 21.39 9.74
N ASP A 294 18.39 20.98 10.12
CA ASP A 294 18.99 19.79 9.53
C ASP A 294 18.05 18.63 9.90
N GLU A 295 17.09 18.34 9.03
CA GLU A 295 16.34 17.10 9.05
C GLU A 295 17.34 16.00 8.69
N GLU A 296 17.96 15.40 9.71
CA GLU A 296 18.72 14.16 9.55
C GLU A 296 17.74 13.09 9.08
N VAL A 297 17.65 12.90 7.76
CA VAL A 297 16.83 11.86 7.14
C VAL A 297 17.36 10.51 7.64
N PRO A 298 16.52 9.64 8.22
CA PRO A 298 16.94 8.33 8.70
C PRO A 298 17.67 7.55 7.60
N PRO A 299 18.68 6.72 7.94
CA PRO A 299 19.39 5.92 6.94
C PRO A 299 18.39 5.04 6.18
N LEU A 300 18.20 5.37 4.90
CA LEU A 300 17.24 4.72 4.01
C LEU A 300 17.68 3.31 3.59
N LEU A 301 18.98 3.04 3.73
CA LEU A 301 19.65 1.75 3.57
C LEU A 301 20.82 1.73 4.56
N GLU A 302 21.16 0.56 5.12
CA GLU A 302 22.35 0.45 5.96
C GLU A 302 23.62 0.62 5.11
N GLY A 303 24.60 1.37 5.61
CA GLY A 303 25.87 1.62 4.93
C GLY A 303 26.86 0.50 5.18
N ASP A 304 27.83 0.32 4.26
CA ASP A 304 28.84 -0.79 4.17
C ASP A 304 28.51 -1.95 3.21
N GLY A 305 27.37 -1.86 2.51
CA GLY A 305 26.93 -2.89 1.59
C GLY A 305 27.75 -3.00 0.29
N LYS A 306 27.62 -4.15 -0.37
CA LYS A 306 28.20 -4.43 -1.69
C LYS A 306 27.26 -3.94 -2.79
N LEU A 307 27.75 -3.00 -3.60
CA LEU A 307 27.05 -2.47 -4.77
C LEU A 307 27.53 -3.15 -6.07
N GLU A 308 26.59 -3.69 -6.83
CA GLU A 308 26.81 -4.28 -8.15
C GLU A 308 25.89 -3.61 -9.16
N VAL A 309 26.47 -3.05 -10.23
CA VAL A 309 25.71 -2.39 -11.30
C VAL A 309 26.06 -3.05 -12.63
N TYR A 310 25.02 -3.35 -13.41
CA TYR A 310 25.14 -3.91 -14.74
C TYR A 310 24.43 -3.03 -15.76
N CYS A 311 25.06 -2.75 -16.90
CA CYS A 311 24.39 -2.15 -18.05
C CYS A 311 23.80 -3.25 -18.94
N VAL A 312 22.58 -3.06 -19.43
CA VAL A 312 21.93 -3.94 -20.40
C VAL A 312 22.44 -3.62 -21.79
N ASN A 313 22.87 -4.65 -22.52
CA ASN A 313 23.37 -4.50 -23.88
C ASN A 313 22.96 -5.70 -24.73
N GLY A 314 21.88 -5.56 -25.51
CA GLY A 314 21.32 -6.65 -26.29
C GLY A 314 20.79 -7.76 -25.39
N SER A 315 21.25 -9.00 -25.55
CA SER A 315 20.85 -10.15 -24.72
C SER A 315 21.74 -10.41 -23.51
N ALA A 316 22.69 -9.51 -23.22
CA ALA A 316 23.66 -9.66 -22.15
C ALA A 316 23.58 -8.50 -21.14
N LYS A 317 24.11 -8.76 -19.94
CA LYS A 317 24.36 -7.74 -18.91
C LYS A 317 25.87 -7.62 -18.69
N THR A 318 26.39 -6.40 -18.73
CA THR A 318 27.83 -6.12 -18.54
C THR A 318 28.03 -5.44 -17.19
N ALA A 319 28.88 -6.01 -16.33
CA ALA A 319 29.21 -5.38 -15.06
C ALA A 319 29.98 -4.08 -15.29
N LEU A 320 29.58 -3.01 -14.61
CA LEU A 320 30.28 -1.73 -14.70
C LEU A 320 31.55 -1.73 -13.85
N PRO A 321 32.66 -1.17 -14.36
CA PRO A 321 33.85 -0.94 -13.54
C PRO A 321 33.59 0.17 -12.51
N LYS A 322 34.44 0.26 -11.49
CA LYS A 322 34.22 1.14 -10.32
C LYS A 322 34.12 2.62 -10.72
N GLU A 323 34.83 3.02 -11.75
CA GLU A 323 34.93 4.39 -12.25
C GLU A 323 33.67 4.85 -13.00
N GLU A 324 32.84 3.90 -13.42
CA GLU A 324 31.56 4.14 -14.10
C GLU A 324 30.36 4.00 -13.15
N LEU A 325 30.56 3.51 -11.92
CA LEU A 325 29.50 3.45 -10.92
C LEU A 325 29.01 4.86 -10.57
N GLY A 326 27.72 5.10 -10.77
CA GLY A 326 27.11 6.42 -10.58
C GLY A 326 26.89 7.21 -11.88
N LYS A 327 27.41 6.74 -13.03
CA LYS A 327 27.12 7.32 -14.34
C LYS A 327 26.00 6.52 -15.04
N PHE A 328 24.92 7.20 -15.39
CA PHE A 328 23.75 6.60 -16.03
C PHE A 328 23.46 7.32 -17.34
N TYR A 329 23.41 6.60 -18.45
CA TYR A 329 23.09 7.15 -19.76
C TYR A 329 21.58 7.12 -20.01
N SER A 330 21.01 8.20 -20.52
CA SER A 330 19.57 8.32 -20.76
C SER A 330 19.03 7.35 -21.81
N GLY A 331 19.89 6.85 -22.69
CA GLY A 331 19.59 5.87 -23.73
C GLY A 331 19.72 4.41 -23.30
N ASP A 332 20.16 4.15 -22.07
CA ASP A 332 20.47 2.79 -21.60
C ASP A 332 19.57 2.36 -20.43
N CYS A 333 19.58 1.06 -20.13
CA CYS A 333 18.96 0.48 -18.95
C CYS A 333 20.02 -0.18 -18.05
N TYR A 334 19.85 -0.07 -16.74
CA TYR A 334 20.79 -0.58 -15.75
C TYR A 334 20.09 -1.47 -14.73
N ILE A 335 20.83 -2.44 -14.19
CA ILE A 335 20.40 -3.28 -13.08
C ILE A 335 21.32 -2.97 -11.91
N VAL A 336 20.74 -2.59 -10.78
CA VAL A 336 21.45 -2.24 -9.56
C VAL A 336 21.07 -3.22 -8.47
N LEU A 337 22.05 -3.96 -7.96
CA LEU A 337 21.91 -4.83 -6.80
C LEU A 337 22.80 -4.29 -5.67
N TYR A 338 22.17 -3.87 -4.58
CA TYR A 338 22.85 -3.49 -3.35
C TYR A 338 22.56 -4.53 -2.28
N THR A 339 23.61 -5.13 -1.74
CA THR A 339 23.55 -6.15 -0.69
C THR A 339 24.10 -5.56 0.59
N TYR A 340 23.28 -5.47 1.63
CA TYR A 340 23.64 -4.88 2.92
C TYR A 340 23.26 -5.82 4.06
N HIS A 341 23.81 -5.58 5.24
CA HIS A 341 23.39 -6.31 6.43
C HIS A 341 22.41 -5.43 7.19
N SER A 342 21.33 -6.00 7.70
CA SER A 342 20.53 -5.32 8.71
C SER A 342 21.13 -5.52 10.11
N GLY A 343 20.69 -4.73 11.10
CA GLY A 343 21.17 -4.79 12.49
C GLY A 343 21.28 -6.19 13.12
N ASP A 344 20.48 -7.17 12.67
CA ASP A 344 20.54 -8.58 13.11
C ASP A 344 21.55 -9.44 12.31
N LYS A 345 22.45 -8.80 11.55
CA LYS A 345 23.41 -9.42 10.59
C LYS A 345 22.75 -10.25 9.50
N ARG A 346 21.45 -10.06 9.26
CA ARG A 346 20.75 -10.69 8.14
C ARG A 346 21.12 -9.95 6.86
N GLU A 347 21.53 -10.70 5.85
CA GLU A 347 21.77 -10.15 4.53
C GLU A 347 20.44 -9.71 3.89
N GLU A 348 20.36 -8.46 3.47
CA GLU A 348 19.23 -7.84 2.79
C GLU A 348 19.66 -7.34 1.41
N PHE A 349 18.70 -7.30 0.49
CA PHE A 349 18.97 -7.02 -0.92
C PHE A 349 18.01 -5.96 -1.44
N TYR A 350 18.58 -4.89 -1.97
CA TYR A 350 17.86 -3.87 -2.74
C TYR A 350 18.22 -4.06 -4.21
N LEU A 351 17.29 -4.64 -4.97
CA LEU A 351 17.44 -4.89 -6.40
C LEU A 351 16.55 -3.93 -7.17
N THR A 352 17.09 -3.27 -8.19
CA THR A 352 16.32 -2.39 -9.05
C THR A 352 16.79 -2.51 -10.49
N TYR A 353 15.92 -2.11 -11.41
CA TYR A 353 16.33 -1.78 -12.76
C TYR A 353 15.90 -0.35 -13.09
N TRP A 354 16.87 0.43 -13.55
CA TRP A 354 16.71 1.83 -13.92
C TRP A 354 16.57 1.92 -15.43
N ILE A 355 15.58 2.68 -15.89
CA ILE A 355 15.23 2.86 -17.29
C ILE A 355 15.52 4.29 -17.70
N GLY A 356 16.44 4.45 -18.65
CA GLY A 356 16.74 5.73 -19.27
C GLY A 356 15.56 6.25 -20.09
N LYS A 357 15.37 7.58 -20.07
CA LYS A 357 14.25 8.25 -20.75
C LYS A 357 14.26 8.03 -22.27
N ASP A 358 15.44 7.90 -22.86
CA ASP A 358 15.68 7.73 -24.28
C ASP A 358 16.02 6.27 -24.64
N SER A 359 15.88 5.34 -23.68
CA SER A 359 16.17 3.92 -23.88
C SER A 359 15.14 3.22 -24.76
N ILE A 360 15.58 2.19 -25.47
CA ILE A 360 14.72 1.45 -26.40
C ILE A 360 13.87 0.39 -25.68
N PRO A 361 12.66 0.07 -26.18
CA PRO A 361 11.77 -0.93 -25.55
C PRO A 361 12.41 -2.30 -25.35
N GLU A 362 13.26 -2.74 -26.28
CA GLU A 362 13.93 -4.04 -26.21
C GLU A 362 14.90 -4.13 -25.02
N ASP A 363 15.67 -3.07 -24.75
CA ASP A 363 16.57 -2.99 -23.61
C ASP A 363 15.78 -2.88 -22.29
N GLN A 364 14.63 -2.18 -22.30
CA GLN A 364 13.74 -2.11 -21.13
C GLN A 364 13.18 -3.48 -20.74
N GLU A 365 12.70 -4.25 -21.73
CA GLU A 365 12.20 -5.61 -21.50
C GLU A 365 13.32 -6.54 -21.03
N MET A 366 14.51 -6.44 -21.61
CA MET A 366 15.67 -7.22 -21.18
C MET A 366 16.09 -6.88 -19.73
N ALA A 367 16.04 -5.60 -19.34
CA ALA A 367 16.31 -5.17 -17.97
C ALA A 367 15.32 -5.80 -16.99
N PHE A 368 14.03 -5.79 -17.33
CA PHE A 368 12.98 -6.44 -16.54
C PHE A 368 13.21 -7.95 -16.40
N GLN A 369 13.42 -8.67 -17.51
CA GLN A 369 13.65 -10.11 -17.51
C GLN A 369 14.87 -10.50 -16.68
N THR A 370 15.96 -9.75 -16.83
CA THR A 370 17.21 -10.01 -16.11
C THR A 370 17.06 -9.72 -14.62
N ALA A 371 16.43 -8.60 -14.24
CA ALA A 371 16.15 -8.29 -12.85
C ALA A 371 15.23 -9.35 -12.21
N ASN A 372 14.22 -9.84 -12.94
CA ASN A 372 13.35 -10.91 -12.46
C ASN A 372 14.10 -12.24 -12.32
N SER A 373 15.04 -12.54 -13.22
CA SER A 373 15.92 -13.72 -13.12
C SER A 373 16.80 -13.67 -11.86
N ILE A 374 17.40 -12.52 -11.55
CA ILE A 374 18.17 -12.31 -10.30
C ILE A 374 17.26 -12.44 -9.08
N TRP A 375 16.06 -11.86 -9.13
CA TRP A 375 15.11 -11.97 -8.03
C TRP A 375 14.70 -13.43 -7.76
N ASN A 376 14.46 -14.22 -8.81
CA ASN A 376 14.16 -15.64 -8.69
C ASN A 376 15.35 -16.44 -8.15
N SER A 377 16.59 -16.15 -8.58
CA SER A 377 17.78 -16.84 -8.09
C SER A 377 18.05 -16.57 -6.60
N LEU A 378 17.66 -15.38 -6.13
CA LEU A 378 17.67 -14.99 -4.71
C LEU A 378 16.39 -15.39 -3.96
N LYS A 379 15.61 -16.33 -4.51
CA LYS A 379 14.38 -16.90 -3.91
C LYS A 379 13.34 -15.85 -3.52
N GLY A 380 13.29 -14.75 -4.26
CA GLY A 380 12.37 -13.65 -4.04
C GLY A 380 12.63 -12.80 -2.79
N ARG A 381 13.78 -12.99 -2.11
CA ARG A 381 14.16 -12.17 -0.95
C ARG A 381 14.35 -10.68 -1.25
N PRO A 382 14.95 -10.28 -2.39
CA PRO A 382 15.14 -8.86 -2.66
C PRO A 382 13.80 -8.14 -2.81
N ILE A 383 13.73 -6.92 -2.30
CA ILE A 383 12.81 -5.96 -2.90
C ILE A 383 13.28 -5.72 -4.34
N LEU A 384 12.37 -5.81 -5.31
CA LEU A 384 12.66 -5.51 -6.71
C LEU A 384 11.87 -4.27 -7.15
N GLY A 385 12.58 -3.22 -7.56
CA GLY A 385 12.00 -1.96 -8.05
C GLY A 385 12.26 -1.69 -9.53
N ARG A 386 11.26 -1.11 -10.21
CA ARG A 386 11.40 -0.45 -11.52
C ARG A 386 11.47 1.05 -11.29
N ILE A 387 12.52 1.69 -11.81
CA ILE A 387 12.76 3.12 -11.64
C ILE A 387 12.97 3.75 -13.01
N TYR A 388 12.28 4.83 -13.31
CA TYR A 388 12.49 5.61 -14.52
C TYR A 388 13.38 6.82 -14.28
N GLN A 389 14.13 7.23 -15.30
CA GLN A 389 14.89 8.47 -15.28
C GLN A 389 14.02 9.66 -14.87
N GLY A 390 14.49 10.44 -13.91
CA GLY A 390 13.78 11.60 -13.38
C GLY A 390 12.79 11.30 -12.26
N LYS A 391 12.51 10.01 -12.01
CA LYS A 391 11.67 9.51 -10.91
C LYS A 391 12.47 8.68 -9.91
N GLU A 392 13.77 8.91 -9.80
CA GLU A 392 14.62 8.17 -8.87
C GLU A 392 14.30 8.50 -7.41
N PRO A 393 13.99 7.49 -6.58
CA PRO A 393 13.66 7.71 -5.20
C PRO A 393 14.92 7.94 -4.34
N PRO A 394 14.79 8.58 -3.16
CA PRO A 394 15.94 8.99 -2.34
C PRO A 394 16.90 7.84 -1.97
N GLN A 395 16.38 6.64 -1.72
CA GLN A 395 17.17 5.44 -1.42
C GLN A 395 17.98 4.93 -2.61
N PHE A 396 17.52 5.13 -3.85
CA PHE A 396 18.28 4.80 -5.05
C PHE A 396 19.41 5.81 -5.25
N ILE A 397 19.10 7.11 -5.09
CA ILE A 397 20.08 8.20 -5.23
C ILE A 397 21.21 8.05 -4.20
N ALA A 398 20.87 7.65 -2.97
CA ALA A 398 21.82 7.48 -1.88
C ALA A 398 22.95 6.47 -2.17
N LEU A 399 22.71 5.48 -3.05
CA LEU A 399 23.70 4.47 -3.45
C LEU A 399 24.89 5.05 -4.23
N PHE A 400 24.73 6.23 -4.81
CA PHE A 400 25.71 6.83 -5.72
C PHE A 400 26.10 8.22 -5.21
N GLN A 401 27.41 8.45 -5.07
CA GLN A 401 27.98 9.70 -4.55
C GLN A 401 29.18 10.13 -5.43
N PRO A 402 28.97 10.75 -6.60
CA PRO A 402 27.70 11.30 -7.11
C PRO A 402 26.89 10.35 -8.01
N MET A 403 25.59 10.63 -8.15
CA MET A 403 24.74 10.14 -9.23
C MET A 403 24.69 11.14 -10.39
N VAL A 404 25.16 10.76 -11.57
CA VAL A 404 25.21 11.61 -12.77
C VAL A 404 24.40 10.98 -13.90
N ILE A 405 23.44 11.72 -14.43
CA ILE A 405 22.69 11.35 -15.63
C ILE A 405 23.32 12.01 -16.86
N LEU A 406 23.79 11.18 -17.78
CA LEU A 406 24.41 11.52 -19.06
C LEU A 406 23.40 11.38 -20.19
N LYS A 407 23.59 12.15 -21.25
CA LYS A 407 22.80 12.07 -22.48
C LYS A 407 23.25 10.91 -23.38
N GLY A 408 22.31 10.42 -24.18
CA GLY A 408 22.49 9.33 -25.14
C GLY A 408 22.77 8.00 -24.47
N GLY A 409 23.43 7.06 -25.13
CA GLY A 409 23.54 5.67 -24.67
C GLY A 409 24.71 4.92 -25.31
N ILE A 410 25.26 3.96 -24.56
CA ILE A 410 26.36 3.11 -25.02
C ILE A 410 25.91 1.68 -25.34
N SER A 411 24.63 1.34 -25.11
CA SER A 411 24.09 0.05 -25.53
C SER A 411 24.13 -0.07 -27.05
N SER A 412 24.43 -1.28 -27.53
CA SER A 412 24.42 -1.55 -28.97
C SER A 412 23.02 -1.43 -29.58
N GLY A 413 21.97 -1.63 -28.76
CA GLY A 413 20.59 -1.40 -29.14
C GLY A 413 20.32 0.07 -29.41
N TYR A 414 20.68 0.93 -28.45
CA TYR A 414 20.53 2.38 -28.56
C TYR A 414 21.30 2.94 -29.76
N GLN A 415 22.58 2.56 -29.93
CA GLN A 415 23.42 3.06 -31.02
C GLN A 415 22.84 2.71 -32.40
N LYS A 416 22.38 1.47 -32.58
CA LYS A 416 21.70 1.06 -33.82
C LYS A 416 20.41 1.83 -34.04
N PHE A 417 19.61 2.03 -32.99
CA PHE A 417 18.37 2.80 -33.09
C PHE A 417 18.62 4.24 -33.55
N VAL A 418 19.65 4.91 -32.99
CA VAL A 418 20.05 6.26 -33.40
C VAL A 418 20.47 6.28 -34.87
N GLU A 419 21.31 5.33 -35.30
CA GLU A 419 21.77 5.20 -36.68
C GLU A 419 20.62 4.93 -37.66
N GLU A 420 19.76 3.95 -37.38
CA GLU A 420 18.64 3.54 -38.24
C GLU A 420 17.57 4.64 -38.39
N LYS A 421 17.36 5.44 -37.34
CA LYS A 421 16.44 6.59 -37.38
C LYS A 421 17.07 7.86 -37.93
N GLY A 422 18.38 7.85 -38.21
CA GLY A 422 19.12 9.04 -38.67
C GLY A 422 19.09 10.18 -37.64
N LEU A 423 19.01 9.84 -36.35
CA LEU A 423 19.01 10.82 -35.27
C LEU A 423 20.43 11.33 -35.02
N LYS A 424 20.54 12.55 -34.50
CA LYS A 424 21.81 13.06 -34.03
C LYS A 424 22.20 12.30 -32.77
N ASP A 425 23.39 11.68 -32.78
CA ASP A 425 23.95 11.06 -31.59
C ASP A 425 24.33 12.15 -30.57
N GLU A 426 23.60 12.18 -29.46
CA GLU A 426 23.85 13.08 -28.33
C GLU A 426 24.58 12.37 -27.18
N THR A 427 25.11 11.16 -27.43
CA THR A 427 25.83 10.39 -26.43
C THR A 427 27.00 11.18 -25.88
N TYR A 428 27.04 11.26 -24.55
CA TYR A 428 28.12 11.93 -23.84
C TYR A 428 29.49 11.37 -24.26
N SER A 429 30.43 12.28 -24.49
CA SER A 429 31.83 11.97 -24.75
C SER A 429 32.72 12.83 -23.86
N GLY A 430 33.74 12.19 -23.27
CA GLY A 430 34.74 12.84 -22.42
C GLY A 430 35.58 13.92 -23.12
N ASP A 431 35.57 13.94 -24.46
CA ASP A 431 36.28 14.94 -25.27
C ASP A 431 35.34 15.99 -25.90
N GLY A 432 34.02 15.82 -25.70
CA GLY A 432 33.00 16.73 -26.19
C GLY A 432 32.78 17.96 -25.30
N ILE A 433 31.76 18.73 -25.68
CA ILE A 433 31.22 19.81 -24.85
C ILE A 433 30.02 19.27 -24.08
N ALA A 434 30.03 19.41 -22.75
CA ALA A 434 28.92 18.96 -21.90
C ALA A 434 28.73 19.92 -20.72
N LEU A 435 27.48 20.25 -20.43
CA LEU A 435 27.10 21.09 -19.29
C LEU A 435 26.30 20.26 -18.30
N PHE A 436 26.68 20.30 -17.03
CA PHE A 436 26.08 19.54 -15.94
C PHE A 436 25.50 20.49 -14.90
N ARG A 437 24.23 20.31 -14.54
CA ARG A 437 23.54 21.08 -13.50
C ARG A 437 23.57 20.36 -12.16
N ILE A 438 23.91 21.10 -11.10
CA ILE A 438 23.97 20.60 -9.72
C ILE A 438 22.97 21.38 -8.88
N SER A 439 21.86 20.72 -8.52
CA SER A 439 20.77 21.35 -7.76
C SER A 439 20.67 20.85 -6.31
N GLY A 440 21.15 19.64 -6.02
CA GLY A 440 21.12 19.03 -4.69
C GLY A 440 22.47 18.44 -4.30
N THR A 441 22.71 18.34 -3.00
CA THR A 441 24.00 17.98 -2.41
C THR A 441 23.91 16.95 -1.29
N SER A 442 22.73 16.77 -0.69
CA SER A 442 22.53 15.75 0.36
C SER A 442 22.69 14.35 -0.21
N ILE A 443 23.05 13.38 0.64
CA ILE A 443 23.24 11.97 0.24
C ILE A 443 22.05 11.45 -0.57
N HIS A 444 20.82 11.76 -0.15
CA HIS A 444 19.58 11.27 -0.78
C HIS A 444 19.06 12.16 -1.91
N ASN A 445 19.74 13.27 -2.22
CA ASN A 445 19.40 14.21 -3.28
C ASN A 445 20.69 14.84 -3.85
N ASN A 446 21.57 14.01 -4.42
CA ASN A 446 22.84 14.45 -5.00
C ASN A 446 22.87 14.36 -6.54
N LYS A 447 21.71 14.14 -7.17
CA LYS A 447 21.57 13.90 -8.61
C LYS A 447 22.08 15.09 -9.43
N VAL A 448 22.95 14.80 -10.38
CA VAL A 448 23.52 15.73 -11.37
C VAL A 448 22.96 15.39 -12.74
N LEU A 449 22.51 16.40 -13.49
CA LEU A 449 21.91 16.19 -14.81
C LEU A 449 22.76 16.86 -15.88
N GLN A 450 23.13 16.11 -16.92
CA GLN A 450 23.61 16.71 -18.16
C GLN A 450 22.46 17.45 -18.85
N VAL A 451 22.66 18.74 -19.11
CA VAL A 451 21.73 19.61 -19.82
C VAL A 451 22.34 20.05 -21.14
N ASP A 452 21.54 20.67 -22.01
CA ASP A 452 22.08 21.26 -23.24
C ASP A 452 23.14 22.31 -22.88
N ALA A 453 24.29 22.24 -23.57
CA ALA A 453 25.41 23.15 -23.38
C ALA A 453 25.14 24.51 -24.01
N VAL A 454 24.13 25.21 -23.49
CA VAL A 454 23.69 26.54 -23.89
C VAL A 454 23.58 27.45 -22.68
N SER A 455 23.89 28.73 -22.86
CA SER A 455 23.90 29.71 -21.76
C SER A 455 22.54 29.94 -21.10
N SER A 456 21.44 29.67 -21.80
CA SER A 456 20.07 29.80 -21.27
C SER A 456 19.70 28.76 -20.20
N ASN A 457 20.50 27.70 -20.03
CA ASN A 457 20.30 26.68 -18.99
C ASN A 457 20.95 27.05 -17.65
N LEU A 458 21.81 28.07 -17.60
CA LEU A 458 22.41 28.52 -16.34
C LEU A 458 21.33 29.05 -15.39
N SER A 459 21.56 28.94 -14.08
CA SER A 459 20.64 29.45 -13.05
C SER A 459 21.43 30.03 -11.89
N PRO A 460 21.11 31.25 -11.40
CA PRO A 460 21.79 31.84 -10.25
C PRO A 460 21.72 30.99 -8.97
N THR A 461 20.73 30.10 -8.86
CA THR A 461 20.50 29.24 -7.68
C THR A 461 21.36 27.98 -7.65
N ASP A 462 22.00 27.63 -8.77
CA ASP A 462 22.63 26.32 -8.95
C ASP A 462 24.14 26.47 -9.25
N CYS A 463 24.86 25.36 -9.11
CA CYS A 463 26.22 25.23 -9.63
C CYS A 463 26.20 24.41 -10.92
N PHE A 464 27.15 24.68 -11.81
CA PHE A 464 27.31 23.94 -13.05
C PHE A 464 28.75 23.50 -13.26
N VAL A 465 28.93 22.35 -13.92
CA VAL A 465 30.22 21.90 -14.43
C VAL A 465 30.14 21.94 -15.96
N LEU A 466 31.06 22.64 -16.60
CA LEU A 466 31.19 22.71 -18.05
C LEU A 466 32.47 22.01 -18.49
N GLN A 467 32.32 20.96 -19.28
CA GLN A 467 33.39 20.29 -19.99
C GLN A 467 33.50 20.86 -21.41
N SER A 468 34.72 21.11 -21.86
CA SER A 468 35.01 21.48 -23.25
C SER A 468 36.37 20.90 -23.63
N GLY A 469 36.36 19.69 -24.22
CA GLY A 469 37.59 18.95 -24.50
C GLY A 469 38.41 18.72 -23.23
N ASN A 470 39.65 19.21 -23.20
CA ASN A 470 40.54 19.08 -22.02
C ASN A 470 40.39 20.20 -20.99
N SER A 471 39.43 21.12 -21.16
CA SER A 471 39.13 22.16 -20.17
C SER A 471 37.90 21.79 -19.35
N MET A 472 38.00 21.91 -18.03
CA MET A 472 36.89 21.81 -17.10
C MET A 472 36.65 23.16 -16.42
N PHE A 473 35.40 23.58 -16.34
CA PHE A 473 34.99 24.79 -15.63
C PHE A 473 33.94 24.45 -14.58
N THR A 474 33.99 25.12 -13.43
CA THR A 474 32.88 25.15 -12.47
C THR A 474 32.30 26.55 -12.45
N TRP A 475 31.02 26.66 -12.78
CA TRP A 475 30.28 27.91 -12.72
C TRP A 475 29.46 27.96 -11.44
N ILE A 476 29.59 29.06 -10.68
CA ILE A 476 28.99 29.25 -9.37
C ILE A 476 27.96 30.37 -9.47
N GLY A 477 26.67 30.02 -9.38
CA GLY A 477 25.59 30.99 -9.31
C GLY A 477 25.65 31.81 -8.02
N ASN A 478 25.23 33.07 -8.09
CA ASN A 478 25.32 34.00 -6.95
C ASN A 478 24.42 33.62 -5.77
N ALA A 479 23.37 32.84 -5.99
CA ALA A 479 22.45 32.34 -4.99
C ALA A 479 22.65 30.84 -4.68
N SER A 480 23.74 30.22 -5.15
CA SER A 480 24.05 28.82 -4.84
C SER A 480 24.66 28.68 -3.44
N SER A 481 24.46 27.51 -2.85
CA SER A 481 25.00 27.15 -1.53
C SER A 481 26.50 26.81 -1.59
N TYR A 482 27.19 26.88 -0.45
CA TYR A 482 28.60 26.49 -0.35
C TYR A 482 28.77 24.97 -0.59
N GLU A 483 27.81 24.19 -0.12
CA GLU A 483 27.73 22.74 -0.31
C GLU A 483 27.67 22.39 -1.80
N GLN A 484 26.89 23.15 -2.60
CA GLN A 484 26.81 22.95 -4.06
C GLN A 484 28.14 23.23 -4.75
N GLN A 485 28.89 24.22 -4.26
CA GLN A 485 30.21 24.56 -4.81
C GLN A 485 31.23 23.45 -4.55
N GLN A 486 31.26 22.90 -3.33
CA GLN A 486 32.10 21.76 -3.00
C GLN A 486 31.70 20.51 -3.80
N TRP A 487 30.40 20.28 -3.95
CA TRP A 487 29.88 19.16 -4.73
C TRP A 487 30.26 19.27 -6.21
N ALA A 488 30.22 20.48 -6.79
CA ALA A 488 30.64 20.73 -8.15
C ALA A 488 32.10 20.35 -8.42
N ALA A 489 33.01 20.61 -7.47
CA ALA A 489 34.39 20.18 -7.57
C ALA A 489 34.51 18.64 -7.56
N LYS A 490 33.78 17.95 -6.67
CA LYS A 490 33.74 16.48 -6.63
C LYS A 490 33.20 15.88 -7.93
N VAL A 491 32.13 16.47 -8.48
CA VAL A 491 31.53 16.03 -9.75
C VAL A 491 32.49 16.24 -10.92
N ALA A 492 33.21 17.36 -10.96
CA ALA A 492 34.21 17.61 -12.00
C ALA A 492 35.34 16.58 -11.96
N GLU A 493 35.87 16.26 -10.77
CA GLU A 493 36.89 15.22 -10.58
C GLU A 493 36.35 13.83 -10.97
N PHE A 494 35.10 13.52 -10.59
CA PHE A 494 34.46 12.25 -10.92
C PHE A 494 34.25 12.05 -12.44
N LEU A 495 33.92 13.13 -13.16
CA LEU A 495 33.71 13.09 -14.61
C LEU A 495 35.04 12.98 -15.38
N LYS A 496 36.05 13.74 -14.97
CA LYS A 496 37.36 13.78 -15.66
C LYS A 496 38.51 13.92 -14.65
N PRO A 497 38.98 12.80 -14.06
CA PRO A 497 39.99 12.82 -13.00
C PRO A 497 41.30 13.47 -13.43
N GLY A 498 41.93 14.22 -12.53
CA GLY A 498 43.25 14.82 -12.73
C GLY A 498 43.32 16.01 -13.70
N VAL A 499 42.18 16.52 -14.19
CA VAL A 499 42.13 17.72 -15.05
C VAL A 499 41.94 18.98 -14.20
N ALA A 500 42.74 20.01 -14.46
CA ALA A 500 42.63 21.29 -13.76
C ALA A 500 41.27 21.96 -14.03
N VAL A 501 40.53 22.22 -12.95
CA VAL A 501 39.22 22.87 -12.99
C VAL A 501 39.36 24.39 -12.84
N LYS A 502 38.80 25.15 -13.78
CA LYS A 502 38.74 26.61 -13.74
C LYS A 502 37.46 27.07 -13.03
N HIS A 503 37.59 27.83 -11.96
CA HIS A 503 36.44 28.37 -11.24
C HIS A 503 35.95 29.68 -11.87
N CYS A 504 34.63 29.79 -12.08
CA CYS A 504 33.97 30.95 -12.63
C CYS A 504 32.80 31.34 -11.73
N LYS A 505 32.85 32.53 -11.11
CA LYS A 505 31.67 33.08 -10.44
C LYS A 505 30.76 33.74 -11.46
N GLU A 506 29.46 33.70 -11.22
CA GLU A 506 28.48 34.39 -12.05
C GLU A 506 28.88 35.87 -12.28
N GLY A 507 28.97 36.28 -13.54
CA GLY A 507 29.42 37.61 -13.96
C GLY A 507 30.92 37.75 -14.20
N THR A 508 31.73 36.73 -13.91
CA THR A 508 33.21 36.75 -14.07
C THR A 508 33.71 35.78 -15.15
N GLU A 509 32.81 35.31 -16.02
CA GLU A 509 33.09 34.22 -16.94
C GLU A 509 34.00 34.64 -18.10
N SER A 510 34.95 33.77 -18.44
CA SER A 510 35.88 33.99 -19.55
C SER A 510 35.21 33.87 -20.93
N SER A 511 35.84 34.45 -21.96
CA SER A 511 35.40 34.26 -23.35
C SER A 511 35.41 32.79 -23.77
N ALA A 512 36.36 31.99 -23.29
CA ALA A 512 36.43 30.55 -23.56
C ALA A 512 35.22 29.80 -22.99
N PHE A 513 34.74 30.19 -21.80
CA PHE A 513 33.53 29.63 -21.19
C PHE A 513 32.29 29.92 -22.06
N TRP A 514 32.10 31.18 -22.46
CA TRP A 514 30.96 31.55 -23.31
C TRP A 514 31.02 30.95 -24.71
N PHE A 515 32.22 30.84 -25.29
CA PHE A 515 32.41 30.21 -26.59
C PHE A 515 31.95 28.74 -26.58
N ALA A 516 32.28 28.00 -25.52
CA ALA A 516 31.86 26.62 -25.36
C ALA A 516 30.32 26.47 -25.24
N LEU A 517 29.61 27.48 -24.74
CA LEU A 517 28.14 27.50 -24.61
C LEU A 517 27.41 28.11 -25.82
N GLY A 518 28.13 28.37 -26.93
CA GLY A 518 27.54 29.00 -28.13
C GLY A 518 27.24 30.50 -27.97
N GLY A 519 27.88 31.17 -27.01
CA GLY A 519 27.75 32.59 -26.73
C GLY A 519 26.94 32.92 -25.48
N LYS A 520 27.00 34.19 -25.06
CA LYS A 520 26.29 34.69 -23.88
C LYS A 520 24.85 35.07 -24.24
N GLN A 521 23.89 34.48 -23.54
CA GLN A 521 22.46 34.81 -23.62
C GLN A 521 21.90 35.04 -22.21
N ASN A 522 20.69 35.59 -22.13
CA ASN A 522 19.99 35.73 -20.86
C ASN A 522 19.46 34.36 -20.40
N TYR A 523 19.52 34.13 -19.09
CA TYR A 523 18.94 32.97 -18.43
C TYR A 523 18.00 33.44 -17.32
N THR A 524 17.04 32.58 -16.94
CA THR A 524 16.01 32.91 -15.95
C THR A 524 16.09 31.93 -14.78
N SER A 525 15.80 32.42 -13.58
CA SER A 525 15.61 31.56 -12.42
C SER A 525 14.35 30.72 -12.62
N ARG A 526 14.51 29.40 -12.73
CA ARG A 526 13.39 28.46 -12.63
C ARG A 526 13.28 28.05 -11.17
N ASN A 527 12.16 28.37 -10.53
CA ASN A 527 11.84 27.80 -9.23
C ASN A 527 11.62 26.29 -9.39
N ALA A 528 12.28 25.49 -8.56
CA ALA A 528 12.00 24.06 -8.49
C ALA A 528 10.54 23.86 -8.11
N THR A 529 9.82 23.06 -8.89
CA THR A 529 8.49 22.59 -8.52
C THR A 529 8.67 21.52 -7.44
N HIS A 530 8.24 21.79 -6.22
CA HIS A 530 8.16 20.76 -5.20
C HIS A 530 7.03 19.79 -5.54
N ASP A 531 7.33 18.49 -5.54
CA ASP A 531 6.28 17.47 -5.59
C ASP A 531 5.37 17.65 -4.38
N VAL A 532 4.06 17.66 -4.64
CA VAL A 532 3.06 17.81 -3.59
C VAL A 532 3.04 16.52 -2.78
N VAL A 533 3.47 16.58 -1.52
CA VAL A 533 3.33 15.46 -0.58
C VAL A 533 1.85 15.15 -0.42
N ARG A 534 1.45 13.93 -0.76
CA ARG A 534 0.10 13.40 -0.58
C ARG A 534 0.10 12.30 0.49
N GLU A 535 -1.07 12.04 1.06
CA GLU A 535 -1.23 10.92 1.99
C GLU A 535 -0.98 9.59 1.27
N SER A 536 -0.42 8.63 2.01
CA SER A 536 -0.27 7.25 1.54
C SER A 536 -1.58 6.48 1.71
N HIS A 537 -1.91 5.64 0.74
CA HIS A 537 -3.11 4.81 0.72
C HIS A 537 -2.76 3.34 0.50
N LEU A 538 -3.46 2.44 1.19
CA LEU A 538 -3.30 0.99 1.03
C LEU A 538 -4.56 0.41 0.39
N TYR A 539 -4.40 -0.49 -0.56
CA TYR A 539 -5.50 -1.07 -1.33
C TYR A 539 -5.39 -2.59 -1.40
N THR A 540 -6.54 -3.27 -1.33
CA THR A 540 -6.73 -4.58 -1.95
C THR A 540 -7.23 -4.40 -3.37
N PHE A 541 -7.19 -5.47 -4.16
CA PHE A 541 -7.71 -5.45 -5.51
C PHE A 541 -8.37 -6.77 -5.89
N SER A 542 -9.21 -6.70 -6.92
CA SER A 542 -9.75 -7.87 -7.62
C SER A 542 -9.74 -7.61 -9.11
N LEU A 543 -9.63 -8.68 -9.92
CA LEU A 543 -9.77 -8.59 -11.37
C LEU A 543 -11.13 -9.15 -11.76
N ARG A 544 -12.05 -8.28 -12.17
CA ARG A 544 -13.35 -8.67 -12.74
C ARG A 544 -13.36 -8.39 -14.24
N ASN A 545 -13.59 -9.42 -15.05
CA ASN A 545 -13.62 -9.31 -16.52
C ASN A 545 -12.39 -8.58 -17.12
N GLY A 546 -11.21 -8.78 -16.52
CA GLY A 546 -9.96 -8.12 -16.95
C GLY A 546 -9.75 -6.69 -16.44
N LYS A 547 -10.77 -6.07 -15.82
CA LYS A 547 -10.65 -4.74 -15.20
C LYS A 547 -10.20 -4.86 -13.75
N LEU A 548 -9.24 -4.03 -13.36
CA LEU A 548 -8.79 -3.92 -11.97
C LEU A 548 -9.83 -3.11 -11.18
N GLU A 549 -10.34 -3.71 -10.10
CA GLU A 549 -11.14 -3.02 -9.08
C GLU A 549 -10.33 -2.96 -7.80
N VAL A 550 -10.16 -1.75 -7.25
CA VAL A 550 -9.40 -1.53 -6.01
C VAL A 550 -10.34 -1.19 -4.86
N THR A 551 -10.01 -1.67 -3.67
CA THR A 551 -10.74 -1.36 -2.43
C THR A 551 -9.75 -0.81 -1.41
N GLU A 552 -10.00 0.40 -0.93
CA GLU A 552 -9.12 1.08 0.02
C GLU A 552 -9.22 0.46 1.42
N ILE A 553 -8.08 0.34 2.07
CA ILE A 553 -7.92 -0.09 3.45
C ILE A 553 -7.61 1.15 4.28
N PHE A 554 -8.60 1.63 5.00
CA PHE A 554 -8.51 2.85 5.78
C PHE A 554 -7.78 2.63 7.12
N ASN A 555 -7.08 3.67 7.59
CA ASN A 555 -6.33 3.68 8.86
C ASN A 555 -5.48 2.42 9.04
N PHE A 556 -4.76 2.05 7.98
CA PHE A 556 -4.02 0.80 7.92
C PHE A 556 -2.85 0.79 8.91
N SER A 557 -2.47 -0.42 9.29
CA SER A 557 -1.40 -0.75 10.23
C SER A 557 -0.71 -2.03 9.75
N GLN A 558 0.36 -2.46 10.44
CA GLN A 558 1.02 -3.73 10.11
C GLN A 558 0.05 -4.92 10.17
N ASP A 559 -0.94 -4.89 11.04
CA ASP A 559 -1.95 -5.96 11.19
C ASP A 559 -2.92 -6.07 10.00
N ASP A 560 -2.95 -5.06 9.12
CA ASP A 560 -3.71 -5.11 7.89
C ASP A 560 -2.91 -5.77 6.74
N LEU A 561 -1.64 -6.09 6.94
CA LEU A 561 -0.84 -6.85 5.97
C LEU A 561 -1.11 -8.36 6.10
N LEU A 562 -2.25 -8.79 5.57
CA LEU A 562 -2.71 -10.18 5.61
C LEU A 562 -1.83 -11.08 4.74
N THR A 563 -1.27 -12.14 5.33
CA THR A 563 -0.33 -13.07 4.66
C THR A 563 -0.93 -13.84 3.48
N GLU A 564 -2.25 -13.94 3.41
CA GLU A 564 -2.98 -14.57 2.30
C GLU A 564 -3.22 -13.63 1.10
N ASP A 565 -2.93 -12.33 1.24
CA ASP A 565 -3.29 -11.31 0.25
C ASP A 565 -2.06 -10.66 -0.42
N MET A 566 -2.30 -10.11 -1.61
CA MET A 566 -1.45 -9.08 -2.21
C MET A 566 -2.12 -7.71 -2.05
N MET A 567 -1.34 -6.68 -1.73
CA MET A 567 -1.84 -5.33 -1.50
C MET A 567 -0.99 -4.30 -2.23
N VAL A 568 -1.60 -3.16 -2.57
CA VAL A 568 -0.93 -2.02 -3.20
C VAL A 568 -0.86 -0.88 -2.20
N LEU A 569 0.36 -0.45 -1.85
CA LEU A 569 0.61 0.78 -1.10
C LEU A 569 1.02 1.87 -2.08
N ASP A 570 0.23 2.92 -2.19
CA ASP A 570 0.50 4.10 -3.00
C ASP A 570 0.91 5.25 -2.08
N THR A 571 2.11 5.78 -2.28
CA THR A 571 2.66 6.91 -1.52
C THR A 571 2.69 8.20 -2.36
N HIS A 572 2.10 8.15 -3.56
CA HIS A 572 2.15 9.12 -4.65
C HIS A 572 3.56 9.34 -5.26
N GLY A 573 4.62 9.23 -4.45
CA GLY A 573 6.01 9.24 -4.90
C GLY A 573 6.51 7.88 -5.36
N GLU A 574 6.00 6.80 -4.76
CA GLU A 574 6.37 5.40 -5.03
C GLU A 574 5.15 4.49 -4.83
N VAL A 575 5.06 3.41 -5.59
CA VAL A 575 4.02 2.38 -5.46
C VAL A 575 4.66 1.04 -5.10
N PHE A 576 4.11 0.37 -4.09
CA PHE A 576 4.58 -0.94 -3.63
C PHE A 576 3.48 -1.98 -3.79
N VAL A 577 3.81 -3.13 -4.37
CA VAL A 577 2.98 -4.33 -4.37
C VAL A 577 3.54 -5.27 -3.31
N TRP A 578 2.90 -5.28 -2.14
CA TRP A 578 3.24 -6.18 -1.05
C TRP A 578 2.60 -7.55 -1.26
N MET A 579 3.36 -8.62 -1.06
CA MET A 579 2.96 -9.99 -1.31
C MET A 579 3.07 -10.81 -0.04
N GLY A 580 1.93 -11.26 0.48
CA GLY A 580 1.86 -12.15 1.63
C GLY A 580 2.53 -13.50 1.40
N GLN A 581 3.05 -14.10 2.47
CA GLN A 581 3.77 -15.36 2.46
C GLN A 581 2.88 -16.51 1.97
N CYS A 582 1.60 -16.52 2.34
CA CYS A 582 0.62 -17.53 1.97
C CYS A 582 -0.04 -17.33 0.59
N VAL A 583 0.26 -16.25 -0.13
CA VAL A 583 -0.18 -16.07 -1.52
C VAL A 583 0.47 -17.13 -2.43
N ASP A 584 -0.29 -17.66 -3.39
CA ASP A 584 0.20 -18.66 -4.34
C ASP A 584 1.40 -18.15 -5.16
N ALA A 585 2.36 -19.04 -5.42
CA ALA A 585 3.59 -18.67 -6.10
C ALA A 585 3.35 -18.15 -7.54
N LYS A 586 2.32 -18.65 -8.25
CA LYS A 586 1.98 -18.16 -9.60
C LYS A 586 1.31 -16.79 -9.54
N GLU A 587 0.56 -16.50 -8.48
CA GLU A 587 -0.05 -15.18 -8.26
C GLU A 587 1.01 -14.13 -7.93
N LYS A 588 2.01 -14.47 -7.10
CA LYS A 588 3.16 -13.58 -6.82
C LYS A 588 3.91 -13.14 -8.08
N GLN A 589 3.97 -13.97 -9.12
CA GLN A 589 4.61 -13.60 -10.39
C GLN A 589 3.88 -12.47 -11.12
N LYS A 590 2.58 -12.26 -10.84
CA LYS A 590 1.77 -11.19 -11.43
C LYS A 590 1.91 -9.84 -10.73
N ALA A 591 2.75 -9.73 -9.69
CA ALA A 591 2.86 -8.51 -8.87
C ALA A 591 3.12 -7.25 -9.68
N PHE A 592 4.06 -7.27 -10.62
CA PHE A 592 4.33 -6.12 -11.46
C PHE A 592 3.20 -5.81 -12.45
N GLU A 593 2.54 -6.82 -13.01
CA GLU A 593 1.38 -6.62 -13.90
C GLU A 593 0.24 -5.93 -13.14
N ILE A 594 -0.04 -6.39 -11.92
CA ILE A 594 -1.06 -5.80 -11.04
C ILE A 594 -0.68 -4.37 -10.68
N GLY A 595 0.56 -4.13 -10.28
CA GLY A 595 1.07 -2.80 -9.96
C GLY A 595 0.99 -1.84 -11.15
N GLN A 596 1.32 -2.31 -12.35
CA GLN A 596 1.22 -1.52 -13.58
C GLN A 596 -0.24 -1.16 -13.90
N LYS A 597 -1.17 -2.12 -13.79
CA LYS A 597 -2.62 -1.87 -13.94
C LYS A 597 -3.12 -0.86 -12.92
N TYR A 598 -2.61 -0.91 -11.69
CA TYR A 598 -2.92 0.08 -10.66
C TYR A 598 -2.40 1.47 -11.06
N VAL A 599 -1.14 1.59 -11.49
CA VAL A 599 -0.55 2.87 -11.93
C VAL A 599 -1.33 3.48 -13.09
N GLU A 600 -1.74 2.68 -14.08
CA GLU A 600 -2.59 3.11 -15.19
C GLU A 600 -3.95 3.62 -14.70
N HIS A 601 -4.58 2.89 -13.78
CA HIS A 601 -5.82 3.29 -13.15
C HIS A 601 -5.66 4.60 -12.36
N ALA A 602 -4.66 4.71 -11.49
CA ALA A 602 -4.41 5.89 -10.66
C ALA A 602 -3.96 7.11 -11.48
N ALA A 603 -3.24 6.93 -12.59
CA ALA A 603 -2.89 8.01 -13.50
C ALA A 603 -4.14 8.67 -14.12
N ALA A 604 -5.19 7.88 -14.40
CA ALA A 604 -6.45 8.38 -14.96
C ALA A 604 -7.32 9.18 -13.97
N PHE A 605 -7.16 8.98 -12.66
CA PHE A 605 -8.06 9.53 -11.63
C PHE A 605 -7.39 10.39 -10.55
N GLU A 606 -6.09 10.19 -10.30
CA GLU A 606 -5.38 10.69 -9.11
C GLU A 606 -4.11 11.47 -9.42
N SER A 607 -3.82 11.72 -10.70
CA SER A 607 -2.60 12.40 -11.18
C SER A 607 -1.29 11.72 -10.78
N LEU A 608 -1.33 10.40 -10.55
CA LEU A 608 -0.14 9.60 -10.37
C LEU A 608 0.67 9.60 -11.68
N SER A 609 2.00 9.69 -11.56
CA SER A 609 2.87 9.64 -12.73
C SER A 609 2.86 8.22 -13.33
N PRO A 610 2.72 8.05 -14.66
CA PRO A 610 2.89 6.74 -15.31
C PRO A 610 4.27 6.10 -15.05
N ASP A 611 5.27 6.96 -14.83
CA ASP A 611 6.66 6.58 -14.58
C ASP A 611 7.00 6.48 -13.07
N VAL A 612 5.98 6.45 -12.21
CA VAL A 612 6.17 6.29 -10.76
C VAL A 612 6.98 5.01 -10.48
N PRO A 613 7.97 5.07 -9.56
CA PRO A 613 8.70 3.88 -9.12
C PRO A 613 7.71 2.82 -8.63
N LEU A 614 7.88 1.60 -9.14
CA LEU A 614 7.03 0.48 -8.82
C LEU A 614 7.88 -0.63 -8.20
N TYR A 615 7.50 -1.10 -7.03
CA TYR A 615 8.21 -2.13 -6.29
C TYR A 615 7.36 -3.37 -6.06
N LYS A 616 8.00 -4.52 -6.01
CA LYS A 616 7.42 -5.73 -5.40
C LYS A 616 8.14 -6.04 -4.09
N VAL A 617 7.36 -6.24 -3.04
CA VAL A 617 7.83 -6.47 -1.66
C VAL A 617 7.27 -7.79 -1.18
N VAL A 618 8.11 -8.69 -0.67
CA VAL A 618 7.67 -9.98 -0.12
C VAL A 618 7.59 -9.87 1.40
N GLU A 619 6.53 -10.44 1.98
CA GLU A 619 6.37 -10.53 3.43
C GLU A 619 7.64 -11.09 4.11
N GLY A 620 8.07 -10.43 5.18
CA GLY A 620 9.27 -10.76 5.94
C GLY A 620 10.59 -10.26 5.33
N ASN A 621 10.53 -9.53 4.21
CA ASN A 621 11.66 -8.84 3.57
C ASN A 621 11.30 -7.36 3.28
N GLU A 622 10.47 -6.74 4.12
CA GLU A 622 10.06 -5.34 3.97
C GLU A 622 11.21 -4.38 4.33
N PRO A 623 11.65 -3.51 3.42
CA PRO A 623 12.72 -2.56 3.72
C PRO A 623 12.24 -1.44 4.65
N CYS A 624 13.17 -0.72 5.29
CA CYS A 624 12.83 0.37 6.22
C CYS A 624 11.98 1.48 5.57
N PHE A 625 12.25 1.84 4.31
CA PHE A 625 11.45 2.84 3.58
C PHE A 625 10.03 2.36 3.22
N PHE A 626 9.73 1.06 3.28
CA PHE A 626 8.34 0.56 3.23
C PHE A 626 7.70 0.57 4.63
N ARG A 627 8.45 0.10 5.64
CA ARG A 627 7.97 -0.03 7.02
C ARG A 627 7.56 1.31 7.65
N THR A 628 8.17 2.42 7.22
CA THR A 628 7.87 3.78 7.72
C THR A 628 6.40 4.19 7.59
N TYR A 629 5.66 3.60 6.65
CA TYR A 629 4.23 3.90 6.45
C TYR A 629 3.30 3.17 7.43
N PHE A 630 3.85 2.28 8.26
CA PHE A 630 3.09 1.46 9.20
C PHE A 630 3.62 1.66 10.62
N SER A 631 2.75 1.50 11.62
CA SER A 631 3.19 1.29 13.00
C SER A 631 3.82 -0.10 13.11
N TRP A 632 5.12 -0.18 12.81
CA TRP A 632 5.81 -1.45 12.58
C TRP A 632 6.42 -2.04 13.85
N ASP A 633 6.18 -3.34 14.06
CA ASP A 633 6.77 -4.16 15.10
C ASP A 633 7.58 -5.31 14.46
N ASN A 634 8.91 -5.25 14.61
CA ASN A 634 9.83 -6.24 14.03
C ASN A 634 9.64 -7.64 14.63
N THR A 635 9.13 -7.76 15.86
CA THR A 635 8.93 -9.06 16.52
C THR A 635 7.82 -9.88 15.85
N ARG A 636 6.89 -9.22 15.16
CA ARG A 636 5.79 -9.87 14.43
C ARG A 636 6.24 -10.44 13.09
N SER A 637 7.27 -9.83 12.47
CA SER A 637 7.77 -10.22 11.14
C SER A 637 8.45 -11.59 11.11
N VAL A 638 8.87 -12.12 12.27
CA VAL A 638 9.52 -13.44 12.37
C VAL A 638 8.54 -14.60 12.58
N ILE A 639 7.28 -14.31 12.89
CA ILE A 639 6.26 -15.34 13.12
C ILE A 639 5.79 -15.88 11.77
N HIS A 640 5.85 -17.20 11.60
CA HIS A 640 5.46 -17.88 10.38
C HIS A 640 4.03 -18.43 10.50
N GLY A 641 3.39 -18.68 9.36
CA GLY A 641 2.06 -19.27 9.29
C GLY A 641 1.02 -18.30 8.73
N ASN A 642 -0.22 -18.77 8.64
CA ASN A 642 -1.35 -17.97 8.18
C ASN A 642 -1.74 -16.89 9.23
N SER A 643 -2.60 -15.95 8.86
CA SER A 643 -2.98 -14.81 9.72
C SER A 643 -3.48 -15.26 11.10
N PHE A 644 -4.25 -16.35 11.16
CA PHE A 644 -4.76 -16.90 12.42
C PHE A 644 -3.63 -17.49 13.27
N GLN A 645 -2.76 -18.32 12.70
CA GLN A 645 -1.62 -18.92 13.40
C GLN A 645 -0.66 -17.87 13.97
N LYS A 646 -0.42 -16.78 13.22
CA LYS A 646 0.40 -15.67 13.68
C LYS A 646 -0.20 -14.99 14.91
N LYS A 647 -1.49 -14.63 14.85
CA LYS A 647 -2.22 -14.02 15.97
C LYS A 647 -2.32 -14.95 17.17
N LEU A 648 -2.55 -16.24 16.93
CA LEU A 648 -2.59 -17.25 17.99
C LEU A 648 -1.25 -17.35 18.74
N SER A 649 -0.13 -17.31 18.01
CA SER A 649 1.22 -17.33 18.58
C SER A 649 1.52 -16.07 19.40
N LEU A 650 0.96 -14.92 19.03
CA LEU A 650 1.08 -13.69 19.82
C LEU A 650 0.25 -13.78 21.10
N LEU A 651 -0.95 -14.35 21.04
CA LEU A 651 -1.87 -14.44 22.18
C LEU A 651 -1.41 -15.46 23.24
N PHE A 652 -0.93 -16.63 22.82
CA PHE A 652 -0.53 -17.73 23.72
C PHE A 652 0.99 -17.89 23.87
N GLY A 653 1.79 -17.05 23.21
CA GLY A 653 3.24 -17.22 23.06
C GLY A 653 3.61 -18.28 22.02
N MET A 654 4.87 -18.30 21.59
CA MET A 654 5.41 -19.33 20.69
C MET A 654 5.42 -20.68 21.42
N ARG A 655 4.31 -21.42 21.39
CA ARG A 655 4.33 -22.84 21.72
C ARG A 655 5.16 -23.52 20.65
N SER A 656 6.38 -23.90 21.00
CA SER A 656 7.17 -24.84 20.21
C SER A 656 6.31 -26.09 20.01
N GLU A 657 5.82 -26.33 18.80
CA GLU A 657 5.47 -27.67 18.36
C GLU A 657 6.76 -28.51 18.22
N SER A 658 7.47 -28.67 19.33
CA SER A 658 8.28 -29.86 19.58
C SER A 658 7.35 -30.91 20.17
N GLY A 659 6.37 -31.32 19.36
CA GLY A 659 5.80 -32.64 19.50
C GLY A 659 6.97 -33.61 19.34
N SER A 660 7.41 -34.18 20.46
CA SER A 660 8.34 -35.29 20.49
C SER A 660 7.93 -36.30 19.42
N LYS A 661 8.73 -36.42 18.36
CA LYS A 661 8.77 -37.64 17.55
C LYS A 661 9.34 -38.74 18.45
N SER A 662 8.53 -39.24 19.39
CA SER A 662 8.72 -40.59 19.89
C SER A 662 8.29 -41.50 18.75
N SER A 663 9.27 -42.07 18.07
CA SER A 663 9.11 -43.25 17.23
C SER A 663 8.35 -44.33 18.00
N GLY A 664 7.04 -44.37 17.81
CA GLY A 664 6.18 -45.46 18.24
C GLY A 664 6.28 -46.59 17.22
N ASP A 665 7.20 -47.52 17.49
CA ASP A 665 7.22 -48.83 16.84
C ASP A 665 5.98 -49.62 17.29
N GLY A 666 4.87 -49.37 16.60
CA GLY A 666 3.61 -50.11 16.77
C GLY A 666 3.72 -51.44 16.03
N GLY A 667 4.17 -52.48 16.74
CA GLY A 667 4.33 -53.83 16.19
C GLY A 667 3.03 -54.41 15.57
N PRO A 668 3.15 -55.45 14.73
CA PRO A 668 2.07 -55.96 13.85
C PRO A 668 0.82 -56.49 14.57
N THR A 669 0.84 -56.61 15.90
CA THR A 669 -0.18 -57.31 16.68
C THR A 669 -1.42 -56.45 16.98
N GLN A 670 -1.34 -55.11 16.98
CA GLN A 670 -2.50 -54.26 17.27
C GLN A 670 -3.45 -54.07 16.07
N ARG A 671 -2.95 -54.18 14.83
CA ARG A 671 -3.81 -54.19 13.62
C ARG A 671 -4.64 -55.48 13.51
N ALA A 672 -4.11 -56.62 13.99
CA ALA A 672 -4.82 -57.89 13.98
C ALA A 672 -6.00 -57.92 14.98
N SER A 673 -5.83 -57.30 16.16
CA SER A 673 -6.89 -57.22 17.17
C SER A 673 -8.05 -56.30 16.76
N ALA A 674 -7.77 -55.21 16.03
CA ALA A 674 -8.81 -54.30 15.52
C ALA A 674 -9.63 -54.93 14.38
N LEU A 675 -9.01 -55.73 13.51
CA LEU A 675 -9.71 -56.46 12.44
C LEU A 675 -10.52 -57.66 12.97
N ALA A 676 -10.04 -58.33 14.03
CA ALA A 676 -10.79 -59.41 14.68
C ALA A 676 -12.07 -58.91 15.37
N ALA A 677 -12.03 -57.72 15.99
CA ALA A 677 -13.19 -57.09 16.62
C ALA A 677 -14.25 -56.61 15.59
N LEU A 678 -13.81 -56.13 14.42
CA LEU A 678 -14.70 -55.75 13.32
C LEU A 678 -15.37 -56.97 12.66
N SER A 679 -14.67 -58.12 12.55
CA SER A 679 -15.27 -59.33 11.99
C SER A 679 -16.34 -59.97 12.89
N SER A 680 -16.28 -59.77 14.21
CA SER A 680 -17.29 -60.27 15.15
C SER A 680 -18.59 -59.45 15.18
N ALA A 681 -18.59 -58.23 14.63
CA ALA A 681 -19.75 -57.33 14.63
C ALA A 681 -20.71 -57.53 13.44
N PHE A 682 -20.31 -58.26 12.39
CA PHE A 682 -21.05 -58.33 11.12
C PHE A 682 -21.67 -59.70 10.75
N ASN A 683 -21.62 -60.72 11.61
CA ASN A 683 -22.30 -62.00 11.37
C ASN A 683 -23.29 -62.37 12.50
N PRO A 684 -24.60 -62.11 12.34
CA PRO A 684 -25.61 -62.64 13.23
C PRO A 684 -26.03 -64.06 12.79
N SER A 685 -26.16 -64.95 13.78
CA SER A 685 -26.84 -66.26 13.75
C SER A 685 -26.03 -67.52 13.36
N ALA A 686 -25.69 -68.32 14.39
CA ALA A 686 -26.06 -69.73 14.48
C ALA A 686 -25.68 -70.28 15.86
N GLN A 687 -26.68 -70.53 16.71
CA GLN A 687 -26.78 -71.64 17.68
C GLN A 687 -27.65 -71.27 18.89
N LYS A 688 -28.96 -71.49 18.75
CA LYS A 688 -29.77 -72.08 19.82
C LYS A 688 -30.31 -73.40 19.27
N ASN A 689 -29.85 -74.51 19.83
CA ASN A 689 -30.69 -75.60 20.35
C ASN A 689 -29.80 -76.74 20.85
N LYS A 690 -29.79 -76.93 22.18
CA LYS A 690 -29.62 -78.24 22.79
C LYS A 690 -31.01 -78.83 22.97
N ALA A 691 -31.34 -79.80 22.14
CA ALA A 691 -31.96 -81.08 22.47
C ALA A 691 -31.68 -82.01 21.29
#